data_AF-A0A6N9YMV7-F1
#
_entry.id   AF-A0A6N9YMV7-F1
#
_cell.length_a   1.000
_cell.length_b   1.000
_cell.length_c   1.000
_cell.angle_alpha   90.00
_cell.angle_beta   90.00
_cell.angle_gamma   90.00
#
_symmetry.space_group_name_H-M   'P 1'
#
loop_
_entity.id
_entity.type
_entity.pdbx_description
1 polymer ?
#
loop_
_entity_poly.entity_id
_entity_poly.type
_entity_poly.pdbx_seq_one_letter_code
_entity_poly.pdbx_strand_id
1 'polypeptide(L)'
;MTQRLTLDHLLELKVPAQPAISPDGEHVVYVLTTVDREADANRCALWTVPASGGAARQLTRGPRDMSPSWSPDGRSIAFLRADDGPAQVWLLPADGGEARQLTSEPGGAGTPVWSPDGSRIAFAGPVDTWALADEDDDGRARRTTAPIVIDRVGFKADGAGMLRGHRQHVFVTDVETGKSKQLTRGDWHASDPAWSPDGRWLAFSAAMAPDSDLSGESAAYVMRADPDSGSEPPWRMVGQPGLAGPVSWTPDGDALLVVGRQDVSVGNNRLLRTPFEGGDVVDLTVSQDRNVMPGGPGYPGGLPQIASDRRTVVYCARDRGCTHGYTLGLTGGEPEALVGGSSRVVSGLSVAARAARAAVVVATPETYGEVMLVDLDTGDETVLTGYAPAGLDLIAPEERVFTVSDGTEVHGWLIRDPAATTPSPLLVDVHGGPHNAWSPVPDAGHAYHQMLAARGWAVLLLNPRGSDGYGERFFTAAVGAWGLADERDFLEPLDQLVAEGLADAKRLALSGYSYGGYMTCWLTGRTDRFAAAVAGGVVSDLASMAGTSDMGHLLIKLETALPYEDAEKCAAQSPYANVAKVTTPTLILHGLNDDRCPVGQAEQWFGALRARGVPSELVLYPEASHLFILNGRPSHRADYSRRVLDWVTRHTAKETKMPTSGLDQEYWQRRLAELAEKYKVPGAALGIAHGDQTVELAYGLTNVDTGVEVTTDTVFQIGSVSKVWTASVVMALVDAGKLDLDEPVVTYLPELVLADPEATARVTMRHLLTHTSGIDGDFFLDTGRGDECLERYVDALAGLPLNHPLGATWSYCNAGFVIAGRVIEKLTGQSWDNAMRDLLYTPLGLSRTVTLPEDALLHRTAVGHVHEGDEEPRRAPVWVLPRSLGPAGLISSSVSDVLAFARMHLNDGVAADGTRVLTAESAAAMRDEQVRLPDPYTLADSWGLGWFRLDWNGTRLIGHDGNTIGQSAFLRILPEQDVAVTLLTNGGHTRDLYETLIREVFRDLTGVEMASPLQPPAEPVTADITPHVGTYRRTSIRMEVSAAESGPRLRVHVDRAAMGLDEEVKDYDLVPVREGLYVIREPGAETWTPVTFYTLGDGSPYVHLGVRATPRVT
;
A
#
# COMPACT_ATOMS: atom_id res chain seq x y z
N MET A 1 5.85 17.76 19.91
CA MET A 1 6.75 17.10 18.96
C MET A 1 6.01 17.05 17.64
N THR A 2 6.57 17.61 16.57
CA THR A 2 6.00 17.50 15.22
C THR A 2 6.33 16.12 14.65
N GLN A 3 5.36 15.49 14.03
CA GLN A 3 5.47 14.18 13.38
C GLN A 3 5.61 14.37 11.86
N ARG A 4 6.29 13.43 11.19
CA ARG A 4 6.40 13.42 9.71
C ARG A 4 5.17 12.74 9.10
N LEU A 5 4.81 13.09 7.86
CA LEU A 5 3.68 12.48 7.15
C LEU A 5 3.88 10.95 6.97
N THR A 6 2.84 10.18 7.26
CA THR A 6 2.76 8.72 7.07
C THR A 6 1.54 8.41 6.19
N LEU A 7 1.40 7.15 5.75
CA LEU A 7 0.21 6.75 4.97
C LEU A 7 -1.08 6.89 5.77
N ASP A 8 -1.04 6.61 7.08
CA ASP A 8 -2.24 6.70 7.95
C ASP A 8 -2.76 8.12 8.04
N HIS A 9 -1.87 9.13 8.04
CA HIS A 9 -2.25 10.53 8.03
C HIS A 9 -3.07 10.92 6.78
N LEU A 10 -2.87 10.26 5.63
CA LEU A 10 -3.68 10.51 4.43
C LEU A 10 -5.15 10.14 4.65
N LEU A 11 -5.38 9.11 5.44
CA LEU A 11 -6.72 8.61 5.78
C LEU A 11 -7.39 9.46 6.87
N GLU A 12 -6.72 10.50 7.38
CA GLU A 12 -7.22 11.41 8.42
C GLU A 12 -7.45 12.83 7.89
N LEU A 13 -7.07 13.10 6.64
CA LEU A 13 -7.22 14.41 6.02
C LEU A 13 -8.69 14.82 5.93
N LYS A 14 -8.92 16.11 6.21
CA LYS A 14 -10.20 16.78 6.04
C LYS A 14 -10.01 17.83 4.95
N VAL A 15 -10.65 17.63 3.80
CA VAL A 15 -10.43 18.48 2.63
C VAL A 15 -11.72 19.24 2.32
N PRO A 16 -11.79 20.57 2.56
CA PRO A 16 -12.93 21.37 2.17
C PRO A 16 -12.96 21.57 0.64
N ALA A 17 -14.15 21.68 0.08
CA ALA A 17 -14.39 21.89 -1.35
C ALA A 17 -15.74 22.58 -1.58
N GLN A 18 -15.97 23.08 -2.79
CA GLN A 18 -17.28 23.58 -3.26
C GLN A 18 -17.92 24.60 -2.29
N PRO A 19 -17.26 25.73 -2.00
CA PRO A 19 -17.83 26.75 -1.14
C PRO A 19 -19.05 27.38 -1.82
N ALA A 20 -20.07 27.71 -1.04
CA ALA A 20 -21.29 28.38 -1.43
C ALA A 20 -21.64 29.42 -0.36
N ILE A 21 -21.45 30.70 -0.67
CA ILE A 21 -21.77 31.80 0.24
C ILE A 21 -23.25 32.18 0.13
N SER A 22 -23.90 32.48 1.26
CA SER A 22 -25.29 32.91 1.30
C SER A 22 -25.48 34.23 0.54
N PRO A 23 -26.69 34.51 -0.01
CA PRO A 23 -26.91 35.72 -0.80
C PRO A 23 -26.59 37.02 -0.06
N ASP A 24 -26.79 37.08 1.26
CA ASP A 24 -26.45 38.21 2.13
C ASP A 24 -24.98 38.24 2.58
N GLY A 25 -24.19 37.21 2.29
CA GLY A 25 -22.78 37.14 2.66
C GLY A 25 -22.53 36.85 4.15
N GLU A 26 -23.51 36.34 4.90
CA GLU A 26 -23.40 36.06 6.33
C GLU A 26 -22.95 34.63 6.66
N HIS A 27 -23.14 33.67 5.76
CA HIS A 27 -22.82 32.26 5.97
C HIS A 27 -22.15 31.63 4.76
N VAL A 28 -21.18 30.76 4.99
CA VAL A 28 -20.60 29.91 3.95
C VAL A 28 -21.00 28.47 4.24
N VAL A 29 -21.55 27.79 3.23
CA VAL A 29 -21.73 26.33 3.21
C VAL A 29 -20.66 25.73 2.31
N TYR A 30 -20.11 24.60 2.67
CA TYR A 30 -19.08 23.92 1.88
C TYR A 30 -19.18 22.41 2.06
N VAL A 31 -18.59 21.67 1.14
CA VAL A 31 -18.43 20.22 1.25
C VAL A 31 -17.15 19.94 2.03
N LEU A 32 -17.21 19.07 3.03
CA LEU A 32 -16.02 18.51 3.68
C LEU A 32 -15.89 17.04 3.30
N THR A 33 -14.76 16.69 2.68
CA THR A 33 -14.42 15.32 2.34
C THR A 33 -13.56 14.71 3.44
N THR A 34 -13.94 13.54 3.94
CA THR A 34 -13.20 12.72 4.90
C THR A 34 -13.16 11.26 4.45
N VAL A 35 -12.29 10.43 5.04
CA VAL A 35 -12.22 9.00 4.75
C VAL A 35 -12.99 8.19 5.81
N ASP A 36 -13.79 7.24 5.36
CA ASP A 36 -14.34 6.16 6.17
C ASP A 36 -13.51 4.89 5.90
N ARG A 37 -12.70 4.49 6.89
CA ARG A 37 -11.75 3.38 6.77
C ARG A 37 -12.45 2.02 6.71
N GLU A 38 -13.56 1.86 7.41
CA GLU A 38 -14.29 0.59 7.46
C GLU A 38 -15.00 0.33 6.14
N ALA A 39 -15.61 1.39 5.57
CA ALA A 39 -16.29 1.30 4.27
C ALA A 39 -15.35 1.41 3.05
N ASP A 40 -14.05 1.70 3.28
CA ASP A 40 -13.06 2.01 2.23
C ASP A 40 -13.60 3.03 1.21
N ALA A 41 -14.13 4.15 1.72
CA ALA A 41 -14.81 5.14 0.90
C ALA A 41 -14.60 6.58 1.40
N ASN A 42 -14.68 7.54 0.48
CA ASN A 42 -14.79 8.96 0.84
C ASN A 42 -16.22 9.27 1.32
N ARG A 43 -16.32 10.03 2.41
CA ARG A 43 -17.55 10.63 2.92
C ARG A 43 -17.54 12.12 2.62
N CYS A 44 -18.62 12.60 2.02
CA CYS A 44 -18.81 14.02 1.74
C CYS A 44 -20.04 14.50 2.51
N ALA A 45 -19.86 15.54 3.34
CA ALA A 45 -20.94 16.15 4.10
C ALA A 45 -20.94 17.67 3.92
N LEU A 46 -22.11 18.29 4.02
CA LEU A 46 -22.22 19.73 4.04
C LEU A 46 -21.90 20.26 5.44
N TRP A 47 -21.09 21.32 5.49
CA TRP A 47 -20.74 22.06 6.68
C TRP A 47 -21.05 23.54 6.47
N THR A 48 -21.30 24.27 7.56
CA THR A 48 -21.49 25.72 7.52
C THR A 48 -20.59 26.43 8.52
N VAL A 49 -20.12 27.62 8.14
CA VAL A 49 -19.36 28.53 8.99
C VAL A 49 -19.88 29.97 8.82
N PRO A 50 -20.06 30.75 9.92
CA PRO A 50 -20.42 32.16 9.81
C PRO A 50 -19.31 33.01 9.21
N ALA A 51 -19.67 34.02 8.41
CA ALA A 51 -18.74 35.00 7.85
C ALA A 51 -18.03 35.84 8.92
N SER A 52 -18.64 36.00 10.10
CA SER A 52 -18.02 36.64 11.27
C SER A 52 -16.93 35.80 11.94
N GLY A 53 -16.68 34.57 11.46
CA GLY A 53 -15.87 33.56 12.14
C GLY A 53 -16.65 32.81 13.23
N GLY A 54 -16.09 31.69 13.68
CA GLY A 54 -16.69 30.82 14.70
C GLY A 54 -16.43 29.34 14.40
N ALA A 55 -17.03 28.45 15.20
CA ALA A 55 -16.91 27.01 14.98
C ALA A 55 -17.76 26.57 13.78
N ALA A 56 -17.16 25.84 12.85
CA ALA A 56 -17.89 25.18 11.77
C ALA A 56 -18.85 24.11 12.31
N ARG A 57 -20.01 23.98 11.67
CA ARG A 57 -21.07 23.04 12.06
C ARG A 57 -21.45 22.14 10.91
N GLN A 58 -21.47 20.83 11.15
CA GLN A 58 -21.99 19.86 10.19
C GLN A 58 -23.49 20.03 10.00
N LEU A 59 -23.93 20.13 8.75
CA LEU A 59 -25.33 20.25 8.35
C LEU A 59 -25.94 18.91 7.97
N THR A 60 -25.18 18.04 7.32
CA THR A 60 -25.69 16.77 6.79
C THR A 60 -24.83 15.58 7.18
N ARG A 61 -25.45 14.39 7.16
CA ARG A 61 -24.82 13.10 7.49
C ARG A 61 -25.03 12.04 6.40
N GLY A 62 -25.40 12.47 5.19
CA GLY A 62 -25.52 11.56 4.05
C GLY A 62 -24.16 10.98 3.65
N PRO A 63 -24.14 9.85 2.93
CA PRO A 63 -22.89 9.20 2.54
C PRO A 63 -22.07 10.03 1.54
N ARG A 64 -22.75 10.76 0.64
CA ARG A 64 -22.13 11.62 -0.37
C ARG A 64 -23.04 12.83 -0.69
N ASP A 65 -22.89 13.89 0.09
CA ASP A 65 -23.60 15.16 -0.09
C ASP A 65 -22.67 16.22 -0.72
N MET A 66 -23.07 16.77 -1.87
CA MET A 66 -22.23 17.63 -2.71
C MET A 66 -23.03 18.75 -3.40
N SER A 67 -22.33 19.67 -4.06
CA SER A 67 -22.87 20.76 -4.88
C SER A 67 -23.91 21.64 -4.16
N PRO A 68 -23.58 22.21 -2.97
CA PRO A 68 -24.50 23.08 -2.26
C PRO A 68 -24.78 24.37 -3.04
N SER A 69 -26.04 24.82 -3.03
CA SER A 69 -26.51 25.99 -3.77
C SER A 69 -27.63 26.69 -2.98
N TRP A 70 -27.40 27.94 -2.61
CA TRP A 70 -28.36 28.73 -1.82
C TRP A 70 -29.55 29.18 -2.67
N SER A 71 -30.76 29.12 -2.09
CA SER A 71 -31.93 29.78 -2.67
C SER A 71 -31.71 31.31 -2.72
N PRO A 72 -32.28 32.03 -3.69
CA PRO A 72 -32.07 33.48 -3.82
C PRO A 72 -32.48 34.28 -2.57
N ASP A 73 -33.48 33.78 -1.82
CA ASP A 73 -33.95 34.37 -0.57
C ASP A 73 -33.11 33.98 0.67
N GLY A 74 -32.13 33.08 0.51
CA GLY A 74 -31.24 32.61 1.57
C GLY A 74 -31.88 31.65 2.57
N ARG A 75 -33.10 31.16 2.34
CA ARG A 75 -33.84 30.32 3.30
C ARG A 75 -33.62 28.83 3.15
N SER A 76 -33.12 28.38 2.00
CA SER A 76 -32.92 26.97 1.69
C SER A 76 -31.58 26.74 0.99
N ILE A 77 -31.05 25.53 1.15
CA ILE A 77 -29.85 25.04 0.47
C ILE A 77 -30.27 23.83 -0.36
N ALA A 78 -30.14 23.92 -1.68
CA ALA A 78 -30.22 22.78 -2.58
C ALA A 78 -28.86 22.07 -2.64
N PHE A 79 -28.85 20.74 -2.73
CA PHE A 79 -27.63 19.96 -2.87
C PHE A 79 -27.92 18.60 -3.52
N LEU A 80 -26.86 17.92 -3.96
CA LEU A 80 -26.92 16.55 -4.46
C LEU A 80 -26.63 15.56 -3.35
N ARG A 81 -27.44 14.51 -3.25
CA ARG A 81 -27.18 13.34 -2.40
C ARG A 81 -27.31 12.06 -3.21
N ALA A 82 -26.29 11.23 -3.16
CA ALA A 82 -26.34 9.84 -3.64
C ALA A 82 -26.36 8.90 -2.42
N ASP A 83 -27.54 8.35 -2.13
CA ASP A 83 -27.77 7.38 -1.04
C ASP A 83 -27.87 5.97 -1.67
N ASP A 84 -28.98 5.27 -1.53
CA ASP A 84 -29.28 4.02 -2.25
C ASP A 84 -29.78 4.31 -3.68
N GLY A 85 -28.90 4.80 -4.57
CA GLY A 85 -29.21 5.04 -5.98
C GLY A 85 -28.49 6.22 -6.61
N PRO A 86 -28.89 6.64 -7.83
CA PRO A 86 -28.30 7.79 -8.50
C PRO A 86 -28.58 9.09 -7.73
N ALA A 87 -27.67 10.05 -7.81
CA ALA A 87 -27.76 11.31 -7.08
C ALA A 87 -29.07 12.07 -7.39
N GLN A 88 -29.72 12.64 -6.39
CA GLN A 88 -30.92 13.47 -6.55
C GLN A 88 -30.70 14.84 -5.93
N VAL A 89 -31.49 15.83 -6.34
CA VAL A 89 -31.57 17.14 -5.67
C VAL A 89 -32.39 17.01 -4.38
N TRP A 90 -31.83 17.53 -3.29
CA TRP A 90 -32.43 17.64 -1.97
C TRP A 90 -32.44 19.10 -1.51
N LEU A 91 -33.40 19.47 -0.66
CA LEU A 91 -33.49 20.79 -0.04
C LEU A 91 -33.31 20.68 1.48
N LEU A 92 -32.47 21.55 2.03
CA LEU A 92 -32.23 21.70 3.46
C LEU A 92 -32.61 23.13 3.91
N PRO A 93 -33.35 23.32 5.01
CA PRO A 93 -33.56 24.64 5.60
C PRO A 93 -32.24 25.29 6.04
N ALA A 94 -32.06 26.57 5.75
CA ALA A 94 -30.82 27.31 6.03
C ALA A 94 -30.46 27.39 7.53
N ASP A 95 -31.48 27.48 8.39
CA ASP A 95 -31.35 27.50 9.85
C ASP A 95 -31.12 26.12 10.47
N GLY A 96 -31.20 25.05 9.65
CA GLY A 96 -31.03 23.67 10.06
C GLY A 96 -32.36 22.92 10.21
N GLY A 97 -32.30 21.60 10.04
CA GLY A 97 -33.47 20.73 10.01
C GLY A 97 -33.17 19.46 9.21
N GLU A 98 -34.19 18.68 8.90
CA GLU A 98 -34.04 17.51 8.02
C GLU A 98 -34.14 17.93 6.55
N ALA A 99 -33.28 17.33 5.71
CA ALA A 99 -33.34 17.53 4.27
C ALA A 99 -34.51 16.75 3.66
N ARG A 100 -35.19 17.34 2.68
CA ARG A 100 -36.22 16.64 1.88
C ARG A 100 -35.73 16.40 0.46
N GLN A 101 -36.01 15.22 -0.08
CA GLN A 101 -35.74 14.93 -1.48
C GLN A 101 -36.70 15.74 -2.36
N LEU A 102 -36.19 16.37 -3.42
CA LEU A 102 -36.99 17.17 -4.35
C LEU A 102 -37.23 16.44 -5.68
N THR A 103 -36.25 15.68 -6.15
CA THR A 103 -36.28 15.00 -7.47
C THR A 103 -36.23 13.49 -7.33
N SER A 104 -36.70 12.78 -8.35
CA SER A 104 -36.73 11.31 -8.39
C SER A 104 -36.44 10.78 -9.80
N GLU A 105 -35.54 11.44 -10.51
CA GLU A 105 -35.21 11.09 -11.90
C GLU A 105 -34.58 9.69 -11.95
N PRO A 106 -35.02 8.78 -12.85
CA PRO A 106 -34.49 7.42 -12.91
C PRO A 106 -32.96 7.33 -13.10
N GLY A 107 -32.38 8.27 -13.85
CA GLY A 107 -30.94 8.36 -14.05
C GLY A 107 -30.20 9.18 -12.99
N GLY A 108 -30.91 9.94 -12.15
CA GLY A 108 -30.34 10.96 -11.28
C GLY A 108 -30.49 12.39 -11.80
N ALA A 109 -30.16 13.34 -10.94
CA ALA A 109 -30.07 14.76 -11.21
C ALA A 109 -28.62 15.26 -11.11
N GLY A 110 -28.32 16.38 -11.76
CA GLY A 110 -27.01 17.07 -11.67
C GLY A 110 -27.07 18.35 -10.85
N THR A 111 -26.02 19.17 -10.98
CA THR A 111 -25.80 20.38 -10.16
C THR A 111 -27.05 21.27 -10.11
N PRO A 112 -27.62 21.56 -8.91
CA PRO A 112 -28.85 22.34 -8.81
C PRO A 112 -28.59 23.84 -8.99
N VAL A 113 -29.30 24.46 -9.93
CA VAL A 113 -29.23 25.89 -10.23
C VAL A 113 -30.60 26.54 -10.04
N TRP A 114 -30.74 27.40 -9.04
CA TRP A 114 -31.98 28.09 -8.71
C TRP A 114 -32.40 29.11 -9.77
N SER A 115 -33.70 29.19 -10.06
CA SER A 115 -34.27 30.33 -10.78
C SER A 115 -34.16 31.60 -9.94
N PRO A 116 -34.10 32.81 -10.54
CA PRO A 116 -33.94 34.07 -9.80
C PRO A 116 -35.04 34.36 -8.77
N ASP A 117 -36.24 33.84 -8.99
CA ASP A 117 -37.40 33.95 -8.09
C ASP A 117 -37.47 32.84 -7.03
N GLY A 118 -36.58 31.84 -7.10
CA GLY A 118 -36.54 30.69 -6.19
C GLY A 118 -37.65 29.66 -6.37
N SER A 119 -38.52 29.81 -7.38
CA SER A 119 -39.66 28.90 -7.59
C SER A 119 -39.28 27.59 -8.29
N ARG A 120 -38.14 27.57 -8.99
CA ARG A 120 -37.69 26.46 -9.84
C ARG A 120 -36.20 26.17 -9.66
N ILE A 121 -35.80 24.95 -9.96
CA ILE A 121 -34.40 24.52 -10.04
C ILE A 121 -34.16 23.89 -11.42
N ALA A 122 -33.08 24.29 -12.09
CA ALA A 122 -32.60 23.65 -13.31
C ALA A 122 -31.36 22.80 -13.00
N PHE A 123 -31.18 21.73 -13.76
CA PHE A 123 -29.97 20.88 -13.73
C PHE A 123 -29.80 20.13 -15.06
N ALA A 124 -28.58 19.65 -15.33
CA ALA A 124 -28.33 18.65 -16.37
C ALA A 124 -28.29 17.25 -15.75
N GLY A 125 -29.09 16.31 -16.24
CA GLY A 125 -29.18 14.94 -15.71
C GLY A 125 -29.12 13.87 -16.79
N PRO A 126 -28.67 12.63 -16.47
CA PRO A 126 -28.56 11.55 -17.43
C PRO A 126 -29.92 11.02 -17.87
N VAL A 127 -30.08 10.85 -19.18
CA VAL A 127 -31.25 10.31 -19.86
C VAL A 127 -30.82 9.16 -20.74
N ASP A 128 -31.49 8.02 -20.59
CA ASP A 128 -31.32 6.87 -21.47
C ASP A 128 -32.06 7.10 -22.80
N THR A 129 -31.34 7.49 -23.84
CA THR A 129 -31.90 7.77 -25.17
C THR A 129 -32.23 6.51 -25.96
N TRP A 130 -31.81 5.34 -25.48
CA TRP A 130 -32.10 4.04 -26.11
C TRP A 130 -33.30 3.34 -25.48
N ALA A 131 -33.86 3.89 -24.40
CA ALA A 131 -35.05 3.36 -23.76
C ALA A 131 -36.21 3.26 -24.77
N LEU A 132 -36.84 2.07 -24.84
CA LEU A 132 -37.97 1.85 -25.73
C LEU A 132 -39.24 2.42 -25.10
N ALA A 133 -40.19 2.84 -25.95
CA ALA A 133 -41.51 3.23 -25.47
C ALA A 133 -42.16 2.05 -24.73
N ASP A 134 -42.71 2.33 -23.54
CA ASP A 134 -43.32 1.34 -22.66
C ASP A 134 -42.38 0.20 -22.20
N GLU A 135 -41.07 0.44 -22.18
CA GLU A 135 -40.07 -0.51 -21.66
C GLU A 135 -40.29 -0.76 -20.15
N ASP A 136 -40.63 -2.00 -19.82
CA ASP A 136 -40.68 -2.48 -18.43
C ASP A 136 -39.27 -2.84 -17.91
N ASP A 137 -39.18 -3.15 -16.62
CA ASP A 137 -37.91 -3.50 -15.97
C ASP A 137 -37.25 -4.73 -16.62
N ASP A 138 -38.05 -5.70 -17.09
CA ASP A 138 -37.58 -6.88 -17.82
C ASP A 138 -37.04 -6.52 -19.22
N GLY A 139 -37.65 -5.56 -19.91
CA GLY A 139 -37.15 -4.98 -21.15
C GLY A 139 -35.80 -4.29 -20.94
N ARG A 140 -35.71 -3.46 -19.89
CA ARG A 140 -34.47 -2.79 -19.49
C ARG A 140 -33.37 -3.81 -19.17
N ALA A 141 -33.68 -4.83 -18.38
CA ALA A 141 -32.73 -5.90 -18.01
C ALA A 141 -32.28 -6.72 -19.23
N ARG A 142 -33.16 -6.97 -20.21
CA ARG A 142 -32.75 -7.61 -21.48
C ARG A 142 -31.78 -6.71 -22.26
N ARG A 143 -32.03 -5.40 -22.30
CA ARG A 143 -31.17 -4.45 -23.01
C ARG A 143 -29.79 -4.28 -22.35
N THR A 144 -29.67 -4.41 -21.02
CA THR A 144 -28.37 -4.33 -20.35
C THR A 144 -27.41 -5.47 -20.75
N THR A 145 -27.92 -6.58 -21.27
CA THR A 145 -27.11 -7.72 -21.76
C THR A 145 -27.06 -7.83 -23.29
N ALA A 146 -27.77 -6.96 -24.02
CA ALA A 146 -27.81 -6.97 -25.47
C ALA A 146 -26.50 -6.46 -26.09
N PRO A 147 -26.18 -6.86 -27.35
CA PRO A 147 -25.08 -6.26 -28.10
C PRO A 147 -25.21 -4.73 -28.20
N ILE A 148 -24.10 -4.03 -27.96
CA ILE A 148 -24.04 -2.57 -28.04
C ILE A 148 -23.77 -2.18 -29.49
N VAL A 149 -24.63 -1.35 -30.07
CA VAL A 149 -24.47 -0.80 -31.42
C VAL A 149 -23.94 0.63 -31.30
N ILE A 150 -22.82 0.92 -31.96
CA ILE A 150 -22.11 2.20 -31.87
C ILE A 150 -21.80 2.68 -33.30
N ASP A 151 -22.15 3.92 -33.59
CA ASP A 151 -21.89 4.61 -34.86
C ASP A 151 -21.15 5.96 -34.67
N ARG A 152 -20.71 6.27 -33.44
CA ARG A 152 -19.99 7.50 -33.02
C ARG A 152 -18.80 7.18 -32.13
N VAL A 153 -17.76 8.02 -32.11
CA VAL A 153 -16.54 7.77 -31.32
C VAL A 153 -16.69 8.15 -29.84
N GLY A 154 -17.64 9.03 -29.50
CA GLY A 154 -17.97 9.43 -28.12
C GLY A 154 -18.88 8.44 -27.38
N PHE A 155 -18.60 7.14 -27.45
CA PHE A 155 -19.51 6.08 -26.94
C PHE A 155 -19.22 5.64 -25.49
N LYS A 156 -18.13 6.10 -24.90
CA LYS A 156 -17.71 5.81 -23.53
C LYS A 156 -17.10 7.04 -22.87
N ALA A 157 -17.02 7.03 -21.53
CA ALA A 157 -16.39 8.09 -20.75
C ALA A 157 -15.73 7.50 -19.50
N ASP A 158 -14.53 7.98 -19.16
CA ASP A 158 -13.82 7.54 -17.95
C ASP A 158 -14.68 7.68 -16.68
N GLY A 159 -14.67 6.64 -15.84
CA GLY A 159 -15.48 6.54 -14.63
C GLY A 159 -16.96 6.19 -14.85
N ALA A 160 -17.50 6.36 -16.07
CA ALA A 160 -18.85 5.92 -16.43
C ALA A 160 -18.86 4.64 -17.28
N GLY A 161 -17.75 4.32 -17.94
CA GLY A 161 -17.65 3.19 -18.87
C GLY A 161 -18.43 3.44 -20.16
N MET A 162 -19.03 2.38 -20.70
CA MET A 162 -19.85 2.45 -21.91
C MET A 162 -21.13 3.26 -21.64
N LEU A 163 -21.34 4.35 -22.37
CA LEU A 163 -22.47 5.26 -22.14
C LEU A 163 -23.83 4.62 -22.49
N ARG A 164 -23.87 3.67 -23.44
CA ARG A 164 -25.07 2.90 -23.80
C ARG A 164 -26.34 3.75 -24.00
N GLY A 165 -26.21 4.88 -24.71
CA GLY A 165 -27.32 5.81 -24.95
C GLY A 165 -27.60 6.82 -23.83
N HIS A 166 -26.87 6.77 -22.70
CA HIS A 166 -27.00 7.80 -21.67
C HIS A 166 -26.40 9.13 -22.13
N ARG A 167 -27.21 10.19 -22.05
CA ARG A 167 -26.87 11.57 -22.41
C ARG A 167 -27.30 12.55 -21.32
N GLN A 168 -26.52 13.60 -21.11
CA GLN A 168 -26.87 14.66 -20.15
C GLN A 168 -27.83 15.65 -20.80
N HIS A 169 -28.99 15.89 -20.20
CA HIS A 169 -29.99 16.82 -20.70
C HIS A 169 -30.55 17.73 -19.62
N VAL A 170 -31.06 18.89 -20.03
CA VAL A 170 -31.54 19.93 -19.13
C VAL A 170 -32.94 19.59 -18.63
N PHE A 171 -33.13 19.69 -17.32
CA PHE A 171 -34.40 19.56 -16.63
C PHE A 171 -34.71 20.85 -15.87
N VAL A 172 -36.00 21.11 -15.68
CA VAL A 172 -36.50 22.12 -14.74
C VAL A 172 -37.50 21.47 -13.80
N THR A 173 -37.28 21.66 -12.50
CA THR A 173 -38.12 21.14 -11.42
C THR A 173 -38.78 22.28 -10.67
N ASP A 174 -40.09 22.14 -10.46
CA ASP A 174 -40.87 23.02 -9.60
C ASP A 174 -40.57 22.73 -8.13
N VAL A 175 -40.19 23.76 -7.35
CA VAL A 175 -39.68 23.59 -5.98
C VAL A 175 -40.78 23.17 -5.01
N GLU A 176 -42.01 23.63 -5.23
CA GLU A 176 -43.16 23.34 -4.36
C GLU A 176 -43.65 21.90 -4.56
N THR A 177 -43.81 21.48 -5.81
CA THR A 177 -44.43 20.21 -6.17
C THR A 177 -43.42 19.08 -6.41
N GLY A 178 -42.14 19.38 -6.62
CA GLY A 178 -41.12 18.40 -6.98
C GLY A 178 -41.26 17.82 -8.39
N LYS A 179 -42.16 18.36 -9.23
CA LYS A 179 -42.37 17.89 -10.60
C LYS A 179 -41.27 18.40 -11.52
N SER A 180 -40.54 17.48 -12.15
CA SER A 180 -39.53 17.79 -13.16
C SER A 180 -40.07 17.69 -14.58
N LYS A 181 -39.52 18.50 -15.49
CA LYS A 181 -39.70 18.37 -16.93
C LYS A 181 -38.34 18.42 -17.64
N GLN A 182 -38.10 17.43 -18.48
CA GLN A 182 -36.97 17.41 -19.42
C GLN A 182 -37.22 18.42 -20.54
N LEU A 183 -36.29 19.35 -20.73
CA LEU A 183 -36.37 20.40 -21.73
C LEU A 183 -35.58 20.10 -23.00
N THR A 184 -34.45 19.39 -22.90
CA THR A 184 -33.63 19.04 -24.07
C THR A 184 -33.59 17.53 -24.33
N ARG A 185 -33.41 17.14 -25.59
CA ARG A 185 -33.41 15.75 -26.06
C ARG A 185 -32.45 15.59 -27.24
N GLY A 186 -31.90 14.40 -27.41
CA GLY A 186 -31.13 14.01 -28.59
C GLY A 186 -29.88 13.23 -28.22
N ASP A 187 -29.11 12.85 -29.23
CA ASP A 187 -27.87 12.12 -29.02
C ASP A 187 -26.68 13.09 -28.86
N TRP A 188 -26.67 13.83 -27.75
CA TRP A 188 -25.63 14.82 -27.39
C TRP A 188 -25.74 15.19 -25.91
N HIS A 189 -24.68 15.80 -25.34
CA HIS A 189 -24.63 16.21 -23.92
C HIS A 189 -24.84 17.72 -23.76
N ALA A 190 -25.68 18.12 -22.81
CA ALA A 190 -25.79 19.48 -22.29
C ALA A 190 -24.85 19.66 -21.09
N SER A 191 -24.21 20.83 -20.97
CA SER A 191 -23.55 21.27 -19.75
C SER A 191 -24.55 21.61 -18.65
N ASP A 192 -24.05 21.91 -17.45
CA ASP A 192 -24.83 22.56 -16.39
C ASP A 192 -25.49 23.86 -16.94
N PRO A 193 -26.79 24.09 -16.67
CA PRO A 193 -27.53 25.23 -17.22
C PRO A 193 -27.40 26.49 -16.36
N ALA A 194 -27.62 27.66 -16.95
CA ALA A 194 -27.63 28.96 -16.28
C ALA A 194 -28.90 29.76 -16.59
N TRP A 195 -29.55 30.31 -15.57
CA TRP A 195 -30.75 31.13 -15.70
C TRP A 195 -30.43 32.55 -16.16
N SER A 196 -31.26 33.09 -17.06
CA SER A 196 -31.28 34.53 -17.31
C SER A 196 -31.76 35.28 -16.07
N PRO A 197 -31.35 36.55 -15.87
CA PRO A 197 -31.73 37.33 -14.68
C PRO A 197 -33.26 37.50 -14.50
N ASP A 198 -34.02 37.40 -15.59
CA ASP A 198 -35.48 37.48 -15.59
C ASP A 198 -36.19 36.11 -15.45
N GLY A 199 -35.43 35.01 -15.36
CA GLY A 199 -35.96 33.65 -15.21
C GLY A 199 -36.69 33.08 -16.43
N ARG A 200 -36.61 33.73 -17.60
CA ARG A 200 -37.32 33.31 -18.82
C ARG A 200 -36.50 32.39 -19.73
N TRP A 201 -35.17 32.39 -19.60
CA TRP A 201 -34.24 31.66 -20.46
C TRP A 201 -33.27 30.81 -19.64
N LEU A 202 -32.84 29.72 -20.25
CA LEU A 202 -31.71 28.91 -19.80
C LEU A 202 -30.62 28.94 -20.88
N ALA A 203 -29.38 29.12 -20.47
CA ALA A 203 -28.19 28.95 -21.30
C ALA A 203 -27.44 27.68 -20.89
N PHE A 204 -26.83 26.99 -21.85
CA PHE A 204 -25.95 25.84 -21.62
C PHE A 204 -25.01 25.69 -22.82
N SER A 205 -23.91 24.96 -22.69
CA SER A 205 -23.08 24.57 -23.84
C SER A 205 -23.37 23.13 -24.25
N ALA A 206 -23.20 22.86 -25.55
CA ALA A 206 -23.41 21.52 -26.12
C ALA A 206 -22.65 21.35 -27.44
N ALA A 207 -22.38 20.08 -27.76
CA ALA A 207 -21.84 19.65 -29.05
C ALA A 207 -22.98 18.94 -29.83
N MET A 208 -23.73 19.71 -30.64
CA MET A 208 -24.94 19.21 -31.33
C MET A 208 -24.75 18.94 -32.83
N ALA A 209 -23.60 19.29 -33.40
CA ALA A 209 -23.33 19.05 -34.82
C ALA A 209 -23.21 17.53 -35.09
N PRO A 210 -23.60 17.02 -36.28
CA PRO A 210 -23.61 15.58 -36.56
C PRO A 210 -22.30 14.84 -36.24
N ASP A 211 -21.16 15.47 -36.53
CA ASP A 211 -19.81 14.89 -36.37
C ASP A 211 -19.00 15.64 -35.29
N SER A 212 -19.67 16.17 -34.26
CA SER A 212 -18.99 16.95 -33.22
C SER A 212 -18.03 16.12 -32.36
N ASP A 213 -18.21 14.80 -32.32
CA ASP A 213 -17.28 13.84 -31.74
C ASP A 213 -15.96 13.72 -32.54
N LEU A 214 -15.95 14.14 -33.80
CA LEU A 214 -14.76 14.20 -34.68
C LEU A 214 -14.20 15.63 -34.83
N SER A 215 -15.05 16.66 -34.75
CA SER A 215 -14.64 18.05 -34.88
C SER A 215 -14.20 18.68 -33.55
N GLY A 216 -14.76 18.21 -32.42
CA GLY A 216 -14.59 18.83 -31.10
C GLY A 216 -15.35 20.16 -30.94
N GLU A 217 -16.17 20.56 -31.92
CA GLU A 217 -16.89 21.83 -31.89
C GLU A 217 -18.03 21.79 -30.85
N SER A 218 -18.07 22.80 -29.98
CA SER A 218 -19.18 23.05 -29.07
C SER A 218 -19.58 24.51 -29.09
N ALA A 219 -20.85 24.79 -28.81
CA ALA A 219 -21.38 26.15 -28.81
C ALA A 219 -22.26 26.40 -27.58
N ALA A 220 -22.46 27.67 -27.27
CA ALA A 220 -23.47 28.11 -26.31
C ALA A 220 -24.85 28.10 -26.98
N TYR A 221 -25.84 27.58 -26.26
CA TYR A 221 -27.24 27.50 -26.66
C TYR A 221 -28.11 28.17 -25.60
N VAL A 222 -29.21 28.75 -26.05
CA VAL A 222 -30.24 29.36 -25.21
C VAL A 222 -31.60 28.75 -25.52
N MET A 223 -32.44 28.57 -24.51
CA MET A 223 -33.81 28.10 -24.70
C MET A 223 -34.77 28.70 -23.68
N ARG A 224 -36.07 28.66 -23.99
CA ARG A 224 -37.12 29.06 -23.04
C ARG A 224 -37.08 28.14 -21.82
N ALA A 225 -37.14 28.76 -20.64
CA ALA A 225 -37.18 28.04 -19.38
C ALA A 225 -38.58 27.58 -19.00
N ASP A 226 -39.62 28.06 -19.71
CA ASP A 226 -41.00 27.65 -19.48
C ASP A 226 -41.19 26.22 -20.03
N PRO A 227 -41.46 25.24 -19.16
CA PRO A 227 -41.75 23.89 -19.59
C PRO A 227 -42.86 23.81 -20.65
N ASP A 228 -43.88 24.66 -20.58
CA ASP A 228 -45.09 24.58 -21.38
C ASP A 228 -45.04 25.42 -22.66
N SER A 229 -43.91 26.10 -22.92
CA SER A 229 -43.67 26.88 -24.14
C SER A 229 -43.58 26.05 -25.44
N GLY A 230 -43.75 24.73 -25.35
CA GLY A 230 -43.62 23.80 -26.46
C GLY A 230 -42.18 23.30 -26.64
N SER A 231 -42.01 22.23 -27.42
CA SER A 231 -40.69 21.64 -27.73
C SER A 231 -39.95 22.46 -28.78
N GLU A 232 -39.77 23.76 -28.55
CA GLU A 232 -38.93 24.60 -29.41
C GLU A 232 -37.46 24.16 -29.28
N PRO A 233 -36.73 24.00 -30.39
CA PRO A 233 -35.33 23.62 -30.34
C PRO A 233 -34.48 24.73 -29.70
N PRO A 234 -33.41 24.38 -28.94
CA PRO A 234 -32.46 25.36 -28.43
C PRO A 234 -31.86 26.21 -29.56
N TRP A 235 -31.68 27.50 -29.30
CA TRP A 235 -31.08 28.43 -30.27
C TRP A 235 -29.58 28.52 -30.04
N ARG A 236 -28.81 28.25 -31.09
CA ARG A 236 -27.36 28.44 -31.10
C ARG A 236 -27.05 29.94 -31.06
N MET A 237 -26.17 30.35 -30.16
CA MET A 237 -25.65 31.72 -30.11
C MET A 237 -24.86 32.06 -31.39
N VAL A 238 -25.15 33.22 -31.98
CA VAL A 238 -24.52 33.69 -33.23
C VAL A 238 -23.05 34.06 -32.98
N GLY A 239 -22.17 33.76 -33.94
CA GLY A 239 -20.76 34.20 -33.93
C GLY A 239 -19.77 33.27 -33.21
N GLN A 240 -20.18 32.07 -32.82
CA GLN A 240 -19.37 31.13 -32.01
C GLN A 240 -19.00 29.83 -32.78
N PRO A 241 -17.82 29.72 -33.45
CA PRO A 241 -17.44 28.51 -34.18
C PRO A 241 -16.38 27.63 -33.49
N GLY A 242 -16.14 27.79 -32.19
CA GLY A 242 -15.02 27.13 -31.50
C GLY A 242 -15.42 26.12 -30.44
N LEU A 243 -15.03 26.42 -29.21
CA LEU A 243 -15.18 25.57 -28.04
C LEU A 243 -15.83 26.36 -26.91
N ALA A 244 -17.11 26.11 -26.64
CA ALA A 244 -17.83 26.65 -25.50
C ALA A 244 -17.84 25.67 -24.33
N GLY A 245 -17.36 26.10 -23.17
CA GLY A 245 -17.43 25.40 -21.89
C GLY A 245 -18.55 25.95 -21.00
N PRO A 246 -18.31 26.16 -19.70
CA PRO A 246 -19.29 26.75 -18.80
C PRO A 246 -19.83 28.11 -19.27
N VAL A 247 -21.12 28.36 -19.03
CA VAL A 247 -21.82 29.59 -19.43
C VAL A 247 -22.55 30.22 -18.25
N SER A 248 -22.61 31.55 -18.22
CA SER A 248 -23.44 32.32 -17.28
C SER A 248 -23.99 33.57 -17.96
N TRP A 249 -24.98 34.23 -17.37
CA TRP A 249 -25.60 35.44 -17.93
C TRP A 249 -24.97 36.71 -17.37
N THR A 250 -24.89 37.75 -18.20
CA THR A 250 -24.64 39.11 -17.70
C THR A 250 -25.84 39.59 -16.88
N PRO A 251 -25.65 40.54 -15.94
CA PRO A 251 -26.71 40.96 -15.02
C PRO A 251 -27.93 41.60 -15.70
N ASP A 252 -27.74 42.23 -16.84
CA ASP A 252 -28.77 42.81 -17.70
C ASP A 252 -29.45 41.81 -18.63
N GLY A 253 -28.90 40.60 -18.77
CA GLY A 253 -29.45 39.54 -19.62
C GLY A 253 -29.25 39.80 -21.12
N ASP A 254 -28.40 40.74 -21.49
CA ASP A 254 -28.13 41.12 -22.88
C ASP A 254 -27.00 40.28 -23.51
N ALA A 255 -26.25 39.51 -22.73
CA ALA A 255 -25.14 38.69 -23.15
C ALA A 255 -24.91 37.48 -22.24
N LEU A 256 -24.12 36.53 -22.75
CA LEU A 256 -23.57 35.41 -22.00
C LEU A 256 -22.09 35.65 -21.72
N LEU A 257 -21.61 35.21 -20.56
CA LEU A 257 -20.21 34.92 -20.30
C LEU A 257 -19.97 33.45 -20.61
N VAL A 258 -18.98 33.18 -21.46
CA VAL A 258 -18.62 31.83 -21.91
C VAL A 258 -17.15 31.61 -21.62
N VAL A 259 -16.82 30.59 -20.83
CA VAL A 259 -15.43 30.12 -20.71
C VAL A 259 -15.13 29.21 -21.89
N GLY A 260 -14.18 29.59 -22.74
CA GLY A 260 -13.91 28.84 -23.96
C GLY A 260 -13.00 29.55 -24.95
N ARG A 261 -13.07 29.15 -26.21
CA ARG A 261 -12.26 29.67 -27.32
C ARG A 261 -13.09 29.83 -28.59
N GLN A 262 -12.65 30.70 -29.50
CA GLN A 262 -13.32 30.92 -30.78
C GLN A 262 -12.95 29.86 -31.85
N ASP A 263 -11.99 28.97 -31.57
CA ASP A 263 -11.65 27.81 -32.37
C ASP A 263 -11.44 26.55 -31.50
N VAL A 264 -11.18 25.41 -32.14
CA VAL A 264 -10.99 24.10 -31.50
C VAL A 264 -9.52 23.72 -31.28
N SER A 265 -8.56 24.58 -31.66
CA SER A 265 -7.12 24.31 -31.51
C SER A 265 -6.69 24.34 -30.05
N VAL A 266 -5.60 23.67 -29.70
CA VAL A 266 -5.04 23.68 -28.34
C VAL A 266 -4.60 25.10 -27.96
N GLY A 267 -4.92 25.54 -26.74
CA GLY A 267 -4.65 26.90 -26.28
C GLY A 267 -5.38 27.28 -24.99
N ASN A 268 -5.12 28.49 -24.46
CA ASN A 268 -5.75 28.95 -23.22
C ASN A 268 -7.26 29.20 -23.42
N ASN A 269 -8.06 28.77 -22.46
CA ASN A 269 -9.45 29.20 -22.35
C ASN A 269 -9.51 30.69 -21.97
N ARG A 270 -10.46 31.39 -22.57
CA ARG A 270 -10.74 32.81 -22.40
C ARG A 270 -12.11 33.02 -21.79
N LEU A 271 -12.35 34.19 -21.22
CA LEU A 271 -13.67 34.62 -20.77
C LEU A 271 -14.31 35.50 -21.86
N LEU A 272 -15.23 34.91 -22.62
CA LEU A 272 -15.86 35.54 -23.77
C LEU A 272 -17.23 36.12 -23.40
N ARG A 273 -17.46 37.40 -23.69
CA ARG A 273 -18.78 38.03 -23.66
C ARG A 273 -19.47 37.88 -25.02
N THR A 274 -20.59 37.17 -25.06
CA THR A 274 -21.33 36.83 -26.28
C THR A 274 -22.72 37.49 -26.26
N PRO A 275 -22.99 38.51 -27.09
CA PRO A 275 -24.29 39.20 -27.11
C PRO A 275 -25.47 38.27 -27.44
N PHE A 276 -26.55 38.35 -26.65
CA PHE A 276 -27.76 37.53 -26.78
C PHE A 276 -28.51 37.77 -28.10
N GLU A 277 -28.68 39.04 -28.48
CA GLU A 277 -29.39 39.43 -29.72
C GLU A 277 -28.49 39.41 -30.98
N GLY A 278 -27.28 38.84 -30.87
CA GLY A 278 -26.27 38.83 -31.92
C GLY A 278 -25.35 40.05 -31.89
N GLY A 279 -24.16 39.90 -32.48
CA GLY A 279 -23.08 40.90 -32.44
C GLY A 279 -21.71 40.22 -32.32
N ASP A 280 -20.67 41.04 -32.18
CA ASP A 280 -19.30 40.54 -32.05
C ASP A 280 -19.04 39.97 -30.65
N VAL A 281 -18.37 38.82 -30.60
CA VAL A 281 -17.88 38.21 -29.37
C VAL A 281 -16.66 38.98 -28.87
N VAL A 282 -16.66 39.36 -27.58
CA VAL A 282 -15.56 40.11 -26.95
C VAL A 282 -14.81 39.20 -25.99
N ASP A 283 -13.49 39.06 -26.16
CA ASP A 283 -12.63 38.43 -25.15
C ASP A 283 -12.32 39.45 -24.05
N LEU A 284 -12.85 39.20 -22.85
CA LEU A 284 -12.63 40.06 -21.69
C LEU A 284 -11.21 39.91 -21.13
N THR A 285 -10.60 38.74 -21.32
CA THR A 285 -9.29 38.35 -20.77
C THR A 285 -8.13 38.52 -21.76
N VAL A 286 -8.34 39.27 -22.85
CA VAL A 286 -7.35 39.43 -23.92
C VAL A 286 -6.01 40.02 -23.44
N SER A 287 -6.03 40.88 -22.42
CA SER A 287 -4.82 41.48 -21.82
C SER A 287 -4.06 40.52 -20.89
N GLN A 288 -4.68 39.42 -20.47
CA GLN A 288 -4.10 38.44 -19.57
C GLN A 288 -3.74 37.18 -20.35
N ASP A 289 -2.45 36.95 -20.57
CA ASP A 289 -1.97 35.73 -21.21
C ASP A 289 -1.96 34.54 -20.24
N ARG A 290 -3.14 34.15 -19.73
CA ARG A 290 -3.35 33.03 -18.80
C ARG A 290 -4.63 32.27 -19.13
N ASN A 291 -4.66 30.99 -18.75
CA ASN A 291 -5.81 30.11 -18.90
C ASN A 291 -6.86 30.41 -17.84
N VAL A 292 -8.11 30.67 -18.26
CA VAL A 292 -9.25 30.78 -17.34
C VAL A 292 -9.61 29.39 -16.79
N MET A 293 -9.68 29.28 -15.47
CA MET A 293 -9.82 28.03 -14.72
C MET A 293 -11.22 27.92 -14.08
N PRO A 294 -12.22 27.34 -14.77
CA PRO A 294 -13.58 27.19 -14.20
C PRO A 294 -13.65 26.17 -13.05
N GLY A 295 -12.57 25.42 -12.79
CA GLY A 295 -12.52 24.37 -11.78
C GLY A 295 -13.02 23.02 -12.29
N GLY A 296 -12.50 21.93 -11.70
CA GLY A 296 -12.90 20.56 -11.98
C GLY A 296 -12.02 19.54 -11.25
N PRO A 297 -12.32 18.24 -11.31
CA PRO A 297 -11.47 17.20 -10.73
C PRO A 297 -10.02 17.28 -11.25
N GLY A 298 -9.04 17.46 -10.36
CA GLY A 298 -7.63 17.61 -10.73
C GLY A 298 -7.24 18.98 -11.33
N TYR A 299 -8.19 19.90 -11.49
CA TYR A 299 -8.00 21.23 -12.06
C TYR A 299 -8.58 22.29 -11.11
N PRO A 300 -7.81 22.81 -10.15
CA PRO A 300 -8.31 23.79 -9.18
C PRO A 300 -8.76 25.09 -9.87
N GLY A 301 -9.86 25.66 -9.39
CA GLY A 301 -10.43 26.93 -9.86
C GLY A 301 -11.87 27.09 -9.43
N GLY A 302 -12.63 27.91 -10.15
CA GLY A 302 -14.04 28.12 -9.88
C GLY A 302 -14.74 28.89 -10.99
N LEU A 303 -16.04 28.65 -11.14
CA LEU A 303 -16.87 29.25 -12.18
C LEU A 303 -16.86 30.80 -12.06
N PRO A 304 -16.76 31.54 -13.18
CA PRO A 304 -16.92 32.98 -13.17
C PRO A 304 -18.28 33.42 -12.61
N GLN A 305 -18.28 34.35 -11.66
CA GLN A 305 -19.49 34.86 -11.01
C GLN A 305 -19.50 36.39 -10.96
N ILE A 306 -20.70 36.98 -11.07
CA ILE A 306 -20.88 38.43 -11.02
C ILE A 306 -20.86 38.90 -9.56
N ALA A 307 -20.08 39.94 -9.27
CA ALA A 307 -20.09 40.63 -7.99
C ALA A 307 -21.40 41.40 -7.76
N SER A 308 -21.68 41.75 -6.50
CA SER A 308 -22.90 42.46 -6.10
C SER A 308 -23.05 43.85 -6.71
N ASP A 309 -21.96 44.46 -7.20
CA ASP A 309 -21.96 45.74 -7.92
C ASP A 309 -22.57 45.65 -9.34
N ARG A 310 -22.79 44.42 -9.84
CA ARG A 310 -23.30 44.09 -11.17
C ARG A 310 -22.45 44.61 -12.33
N ARG A 311 -21.19 44.93 -12.08
CA ARG A 311 -20.24 45.47 -13.06
C ARG A 311 -18.94 44.68 -13.12
N THR A 312 -18.65 43.93 -12.07
CA THR A 312 -17.41 43.17 -11.92
C THR A 312 -17.70 41.68 -12.01
N VAL A 313 -16.83 40.95 -12.70
CA VAL A 313 -16.78 39.48 -12.70
C VAL A 313 -15.59 39.02 -11.86
N VAL A 314 -15.83 38.05 -10.99
CA VAL A 314 -14.80 37.31 -10.25
C VAL A 314 -14.59 35.97 -10.95
N TYR A 315 -13.36 35.62 -11.25
CA TYR A 315 -13.01 34.38 -11.95
C TYR A 315 -11.66 33.85 -11.47
N CYS A 316 -11.32 32.63 -11.86
CA CYS A 316 -10.02 32.06 -11.60
C CYS A 316 -9.19 31.94 -12.89
N ALA A 317 -7.87 32.12 -12.77
CA ALA A 317 -6.93 31.84 -13.86
C ALA A 317 -5.65 31.20 -13.30
N ARG A 318 -4.99 30.36 -14.11
CA ARG A 318 -3.71 29.72 -13.75
C ARG A 318 -2.57 30.70 -13.95
N ASP A 319 -1.65 30.82 -13.01
CA ASP A 319 -0.42 31.59 -13.14
C ASP A 319 0.74 30.87 -12.44
N ARG A 320 1.79 30.54 -13.21
CA ARG A 320 2.98 29.80 -12.76
C ARG A 320 2.67 28.55 -11.92
N GLY A 321 1.69 27.77 -12.32
CA GLY A 321 1.26 26.53 -11.65
C GLY A 321 0.17 26.74 -10.58
N CYS A 322 0.05 27.93 -10.00
CA CYS A 322 -0.99 28.25 -9.02
C CYS A 322 -2.29 28.70 -9.70
N THR A 323 -3.46 28.32 -9.18
CA THR A 323 -4.72 28.97 -9.58
C THR A 323 -5.00 30.14 -8.65
N HIS A 324 -5.20 31.33 -9.22
CA HIS A 324 -5.52 32.55 -8.48
C HIS A 324 -6.94 33.01 -8.76
N GLY A 325 -7.50 33.80 -7.84
CA GLY A 325 -8.74 34.56 -8.06
C GLY A 325 -8.42 35.95 -8.61
N TYR A 326 -9.20 36.40 -9.59
CA TYR A 326 -9.09 37.71 -10.24
C TYR A 326 -10.46 38.39 -10.32
N THR A 327 -10.45 39.72 -10.37
CA THR A 327 -11.59 40.56 -10.72
C THR A 327 -11.35 41.24 -12.06
N LEU A 328 -12.44 41.52 -12.79
CA LEU A 328 -12.39 42.21 -14.07
C LEU A 328 -13.74 42.92 -14.34
N GLY A 329 -13.71 44.05 -15.04
CA GLY A 329 -14.94 44.74 -15.48
C GLY A 329 -15.66 44.00 -16.61
N LEU A 330 -17.01 44.00 -16.60
CA LEU A 330 -17.84 43.36 -17.62
C LEU A 330 -17.74 43.99 -19.02
N THR A 331 -17.13 45.16 -19.12
CA THR A 331 -16.81 45.84 -20.39
C THR A 331 -15.35 45.63 -20.83
N GLY A 332 -14.61 44.77 -20.13
CA GLY A 332 -13.15 44.60 -20.29
C GLY A 332 -12.35 45.54 -19.39
N GLY A 333 -11.02 45.41 -19.44
CA GLY A 333 -10.07 46.15 -18.62
C GLY A 333 -8.84 45.31 -18.29
N GLU A 334 -7.96 45.82 -17.42
CA GLU A 334 -6.89 45.01 -16.86
C GLU A 334 -7.44 44.19 -15.68
N PRO A 335 -7.21 42.86 -15.63
CA PRO A 335 -7.58 42.06 -14.47
C PRO A 335 -6.79 42.47 -13.22
N GLU A 336 -7.48 42.48 -12.08
CA GLU A 336 -6.87 42.72 -10.77
C GLU A 336 -6.83 41.42 -9.98
N ALA A 337 -5.70 41.13 -9.32
CA ALA A 337 -5.56 39.94 -8.49
C ALA A 337 -6.39 40.11 -7.20
N LEU A 338 -7.29 39.15 -6.93
CA LEU A 338 -8.11 39.10 -5.72
C LEU A 338 -7.45 38.20 -4.67
N VAL A 339 -7.11 36.97 -5.04
CA VAL A 339 -6.39 36.01 -4.18
C VAL A 339 -5.28 35.40 -5.02
N GLY A 340 -4.04 35.63 -4.64
CA GLY A 340 -2.90 35.07 -5.35
C GLY A 340 -1.62 35.02 -4.53
N GLY A 341 -0.50 34.87 -5.22
CA GLY A 341 0.84 34.75 -4.63
C GLY A 341 1.52 33.46 -5.07
N SER A 342 2.83 33.36 -4.85
CA SER A 342 3.61 32.21 -5.34
C SER A 342 3.27 30.89 -4.64
N SER A 343 2.53 30.89 -3.54
CA SER A 343 2.28 29.71 -2.70
C SER A 343 0.81 29.39 -2.41
N ARG A 344 -0.14 29.98 -3.16
CA ARG A 344 -1.57 29.83 -2.88
C ARG A 344 -2.32 29.30 -4.09
N VAL A 345 -3.18 28.29 -3.86
CA VAL A 345 -4.01 27.68 -4.92
C VAL A 345 -5.47 27.77 -4.53
N VAL A 346 -6.26 28.48 -5.35
CA VAL A 346 -7.72 28.56 -5.24
C VAL A 346 -8.35 27.36 -5.94
N SER A 347 -9.06 26.52 -5.19
CA SER A 347 -9.72 25.29 -5.68
C SER A 347 -11.26 25.34 -5.62
N GLY A 348 -11.83 26.47 -5.19
CA GLY A 348 -13.26 26.74 -5.23
C GLY A 348 -13.55 28.22 -5.03
N LEU A 349 -14.66 28.72 -5.60
CA LEU A 349 -15.06 30.12 -5.59
C LEU A 349 -16.60 30.24 -5.54
N SER A 350 -17.11 31.14 -4.71
CA SER A 350 -18.51 31.56 -4.69
C SER A 350 -18.63 33.02 -4.25
N VAL A 351 -19.48 33.80 -4.93
CA VAL A 351 -19.63 35.24 -4.71
C VAL A 351 -21.04 35.55 -4.17
N ALA A 352 -21.12 36.40 -3.15
CA ALA A 352 -22.39 36.77 -2.56
C ALA A 352 -23.19 37.71 -3.49
N ALA A 353 -24.47 37.39 -3.69
CA ALA A 353 -25.31 38.14 -4.63
C ALA A 353 -25.67 39.55 -4.14
N ARG A 354 -25.71 39.79 -2.82
CA ARG A 354 -26.16 41.05 -2.20
C ARG A 354 -25.12 41.68 -1.27
N ALA A 355 -23.90 41.16 -1.22
CA ALA A 355 -22.80 41.69 -0.42
C ALA A 355 -21.49 41.64 -1.21
N ALA A 356 -20.59 42.58 -0.98
CA ALA A 356 -19.27 42.64 -1.61
C ALA A 356 -18.31 41.61 -0.99
N ARG A 357 -18.64 40.32 -1.08
CA ARG A 357 -17.88 39.22 -0.47
C ARG A 357 -17.79 38.02 -1.40
N ALA A 358 -16.65 37.34 -1.36
CA ALA A 358 -16.45 36.03 -1.97
C ALA A 358 -15.96 35.02 -0.92
N ALA A 359 -16.41 33.78 -1.04
CA ALA A 359 -15.83 32.64 -0.34
C ALA A 359 -14.97 31.83 -1.32
N VAL A 360 -13.77 31.47 -0.90
CA VAL A 360 -12.85 30.64 -1.66
C VAL A 360 -12.37 29.46 -0.83
N VAL A 361 -11.98 28.37 -1.50
CA VAL A 361 -11.14 27.34 -0.88
C VAL A 361 -9.71 27.57 -1.34
N VAL A 362 -8.80 27.75 -0.39
CA VAL A 362 -7.38 28.05 -0.65
C VAL A 362 -6.47 27.02 0.01
N ALA A 363 -5.58 26.41 -0.76
CA ALA A 363 -4.49 25.58 -0.26
C ALA A 363 -3.19 26.40 -0.19
N THR A 364 -2.31 26.03 0.74
CA THR A 364 -0.97 26.59 0.95
C THR A 364 0.01 25.44 1.23
N PRO A 365 1.33 25.66 1.31
CA PRO A 365 2.28 24.59 1.64
C PRO A 365 1.95 23.85 2.96
N GLU A 366 1.21 24.49 3.87
CA GLU A 366 0.86 23.99 5.19
C GLU A 366 -0.53 23.30 5.27
N THR A 367 -1.38 23.43 4.25
CA THR A 367 -2.77 22.93 4.28
C THR A 367 -3.26 22.44 2.92
N TYR A 368 -4.07 21.38 2.95
CA TYR A 368 -4.75 20.82 1.78
C TYR A 368 -5.98 21.63 1.34
N GLY A 369 -6.32 22.70 2.08
CA GLY A 369 -7.42 23.60 1.76
C GLY A 369 -8.07 24.18 3.01
N GLU A 370 -8.37 25.48 2.98
CA GLU A 370 -9.17 26.17 3.98
C GLU A 370 -10.25 27.01 3.30
N VAL A 371 -11.42 27.14 3.96
CA VAL A 371 -12.44 28.10 3.55
C VAL A 371 -11.99 29.49 4.01
N MET A 372 -11.91 30.42 3.07
CA MET A 372 -11.51 31.81 3.30
C MET A 372 -12.55 32.76 2.71
N LEU A 373 -12.84 33.82 3.46
CA LEU A 373 -13.67 34.93 3.01
C LEU A 373 -12.78 36.05 2.49
N VAL A 374 -13.21 36.71 1.41
CA VAL A 374 -12.56 37.88 0.83
C VAL A 374 -13.58 38.99 0.70
N ASP A 375 -13.28 40.17 1.22
CA ASP A 375 -14.05 41.39 0.97
C ASP A 375 -13.66 41.94 -0.41
N LEU A 376 -14.64 42.14 -1.29
CA LEU A 376 -14.40 42.55 -2.67
C LEU A 376 -14.14 44.06 -2.82
N ASP A 377 -14.51 44.87 -1.82
CA ASP A 377 -14.28 46.31 -1.84
C ASP A 377 -12.91 46.66 -1.25
N THR A 378 -12.48 45.97 -0.19
CA THR A 378 -11.21 46.24 0.51
C THR A 378 -10.08 45.28 0.15
N GLY A 379 -10.40 44.07 -0.33
CA GLY A 379 -9.43 42.98 -0.50
C GLY A 379 -9.08 42.27 0.81
N ASP A 380 -9.74 42.57 1.93
CA ASP A 380 -9.44 41.94 3.21
C ASP A 380 -9.78 40.44 3.19
N GLU A 381 -8.82 39.62 3.62
CA GLU A 381 -8.95 38.17 3.66
C GLU A 381 -9.15 37.66 5.09
N THR A 382 -10.07 36.73 5.31
CA THR A 382 -10.32 36.09 6.61
C THR A 382 -10.46 34.58 6.45
N VAL A 383 -9.52 33.80 7.00
CA VAL A 383 -9.63 32.33 7.03
C VAL A 383 -10.69 31.91 8.06
N LEU A 384 -11.66 31.10 7.65
CA LEU A 384 -12.81 30.70 8.47
C LEU A 384 -12.68 29.29 9.07
N THR A 385 -11.78 28.46 8.54
CA THR A 385 -11.58 27.07 8.99
C THR A 385 -10.14 26.81 9.43
N GLY A 386 -9.92 25.67 10.08
CA GLY A 386 -8.60 25.20 10.51
C GLY A 386 -8.49 23.69 10.35
N TYR A 387 -8.40 23.24 9.10
CA TYR A 387 -8.24 21.84 8.71
C TYR A 387 -6.78 21.43 8.46
N ALA A 388 -5.85 22.38 8.52
CA ALA A 388 -4.42 22.10 8.53
C ALA A 388 -4.10 20.94 9.51
N PRO A 389 -3.38 19.90 9.08
CA PRO A 389 -3.17 18.72 9.89
C PRO A 389 -2.28 19.05 11.10
N ALA A 390 -2.88 18.99 12.30
CA ALA A 390 -2.22 19.40 13.53
C ALA A 390 -1.01 18.50 13.84
N GLY A 391 0.15 19.13 14.04
CA GLY A 391 1.37 18.42 14.44
C GLY A 391 2.13 17.75 13.30
N LEU A 392 1.72 17.90 12.04
CA LEU A 392 2.51 17.47 10.88
C LEU A 392 3.46 18.56 10.40
N ASP A 393 4.70 18.17 10.15
CA ASP A 393 5.71 19.02 9.51
C ASP A 393 5.74 18.71 8.01
N LEU A 394 5.14 19.59 7.20
CA LEU A 394 5.16 19.50 5.74
C LEU A 394 6.33 20.32 5.19
N ILE A 395 7.14 19.70 4.34
CA ILE A 395 8.29 20.35 3.73
C ILE A 395 7.79 21.26 2.61
N ALA A 396 7.95 22.57 2.78
CA ALA A 396 7.60 23.56 1.79
C ALA A 396 8.47 23.39 0.52
N PRO A 397 7.86 23.36 -0.69
CA PRO A 397 8.62 23.30 -1.93
C PRO A 397 9.40 24.58 -2.22
N GLU A 398 10.65 24.47 -2.66
CA GLU A 398 11.49 25.58 -3.13
C GLU A 398 11.21 25.89 -4.61
N GLU A 399 10.97 27.16 -4.95
CA GLU A 399 10.80 27.58 -6.35
C GLU A 399 12.12 27.51 -7.12
N ARG A 400 12.08 26.95 -8.34
CA ARG A 400 13.23 26.84 -9.23
C ARG A 400 12.88 27.26 -10.66
N VAL A 401 13.82 27.92 -11.33
CA VAL A 401 13.76 28.21 -12.76
C VAL A 401 15.05 27.74 -13.40
N PHE A 402 14.93 26.98 -14.49
CA PHE A 402 16.03 26.39 -15.22
C PHE A 402 16.00 26.91 -16.66
N THR A 403 17.13 27.41 -17.17
CA THR A 403 17.23 27.79 -18.59
C THR A 403 17.84 26.63 -19.37
N VAL A 404 17.04 26.02 -20.24
CA VAL A 404 17.52 24.90 -21.07
C VAL A 404 18.22 25.42 -22.34
N SER A 405 18.90 24.53 -23.05
CA SER A 405 19.86 24.86 -24.11
C SER A 405 19.28 25.59 -25.33
N ASP A 406 17.96 25.60 -25.53
CA ASP A 406 17.28 26.39 -26.56
C ASP A 406 16.82 27.78 -26.08
N GLY A 407 17.13 28.13 -24.82
CA GLY A 407 16.76 29.40 -24.19
C GLY A 407 15.40 29.39 -23.49
N THR A 408 14.68 28.26 -23.48
CA THR A 408 13.42 28.14 -22.75
C THR A 408 13.66 28.14 -21.24
N GLU A 409 12.87 28.93 -20.51
CA GLU A 409 12.83 28.90 -19.05
C GLU A 409 11.79 27.88 -18.59
N VAL A 410 12.25 26.83 -17.90
CA VAL A 410 11.43 25.78 -17.31
C VAL A 410 11.32 26.06 -15.82
N HIS A 411 10.10 26.30 -15.36
CA HIS A 411 9.81 26.53 -13.96
C HIS A 411 9.49 25.21 -13.24
N GLY A 412 9.78 25.11 -11.95
CA GLY A 412 9.40 23.96 -11.15
C GLY A 412 9.60 24.18 -9.66
N TRP A 413 9.33 23.12 -8.91
CA TRP A 413 9.44 23.08 -7.46
C TRP A 413 10.38 21.96 -7.03
N LEU A 414 11.20 22.22 -6.01
CA LEU A 414 12.09 21.24 -5.40
C LEU A 414 11.67 21.01 -3.95
N ILE A 415 11.17 19.81 -3.65
CA ILE A 415 10.84 19.40 -2.28
C ILE A 415 12.04 18.65 -1.73
N ARG A 416 12.67 19.20 -0.70
CA ARG A 416 13.86 18.63 -0.07
C ARG A 416 14.02 19.13 1.35
N ASP A 417 14.55 18.30 2.24
CA ASP A 417 14.96 18.73 3.57
C ASP A 417 16.01 19.86 3.46
N PRO A 418 15.73 21.09 3.94
CA PRO A 418 16.67 22.21 3.83
C PRO A 418 17.96 21.99 4.63
N ALA A 419 17.98 21.04 5.58
CA ALA A 419 19.17 20.68 6.34
C ALA A 419 20.09 19.67 5.59
N ALA A 420 19.66 19.12 4.45
CA ALA A 420 20.43 18.12 3.73
C ALA A 420 21.69 18.74 3.10
N THR A 421 22.88 18.31 3.56
CA THR A 421 24.18 18.83 3.11
C THR A 421 24.86 18.01 2.02
N THR A 422 24.32 16.83 1.67
CA THR A 422 24.86 15.92 0.65
C THR A 422 23.90 15.74 -0.52
N PRO A 423 24.39 15.35 -1.72
CA PRO A 423 23.52 14.99 -2.83
C PRO A 423 22.51 13.91 -2.43
N SER A 424 21.23 14.16 -2.67
CA SER A 424 20.14 13.28 -2.28
C SER A 424 19.76 12.33 -3.43
N PRO A 425 19.22 11.12 -3.17
CA PRO A 425 18.45 10.44 -4.20
C PRO A 425 17.31 11.37 -4.65
N LEU A 426 17.01 11.36 -5.95
CA LEU A 426 16.06 12.32 -6.52
C LEU A 426 14.99 11.59 -7.32
N LEU A 427 13.73 11.91 -7.03
CA LEU A 427 12.59 11.55 -7.86
C LEU A 427 12.23 12.74 -8.75
N VAL A 428 12.21 12.56 -10.07
CA VAL A 428 11.49 13.46 -10.97
C VAL A 428 10.07 12.93 -11.09
N ASP A 429 9.07 13.72 -10.73
CA ASP A 429 7.67 13.34 -10.91
C ASP A 429 7.00 14.25 -11.94
N VAL A 430 6.48 13.65 -13.00
CA VAL A 430 5.92 14.34 -14.16
C VAL A 430 4.40 14.41 -14.03
N HIS A 431 3.84 15.63 -14.07
CA HIS A 431 2.38 15.80 -14.00
C HIS A 431 1.68 15.27 -15.26
N GLY A 432 0.41 14.88 -15.10
CA GLY A 432 -0.51 14.60 -16.21
C GLY A 432 -0.90 15.87 -16.98
N GLY A 433 -1.52 15.73 -18.15
CA GLY A 433 -1.87 16.85 -19.01
C GLY A 433 -1.69 16.51 -20.50
N PRO A 434 -0.78 17.17 -21.24
CA PRO A 434 0.35 17.99 -20.76
C PRO A 434 -0.04 19.38 -20.24
N HIS A 435 -1.26 19.83 -20.53
CA HIS A 435 -1.80 21.13 -20.13
C HIS A 435 -2.30 21.15 -18.68
N ASN A 436 -1.40 20.85 -17.74
CA ASN A 436 -1.58 21.07 -16.31
C ASN A 436 -0.29 21.69 -15.76
N ALA A 437 -0.18 21.85 -14.45
CA ALA A 437 1.05 22.30 -13.81
C ALA A 437 1.13 21.88 -12.34
N TRP A 438 2.34 21.56 -11.89
CA TRP A 438 2.69 21.47 -10.49
C TRP A 438 2.63 22.83 -9.79
N SER A 439 2.18 22.80 -8.56
CA SER A 439 2.08 23.94 -7.65
C SER A 439 2.73 23.58 -6.30
N PRO A 440 3.05 24.56 -5.43
CA PRO A 440 3.82 24.30 -4.21
C PRO A 440 2.96 23.87 -3.03
N VAL A 441 1.73 23.40 -3.27
CA VAL A 441 0.81 22.98 -2.22
C VAL A 441 0.79 21.44 -2.13
N PRO A 442 0.59 20.86 -0.94
CA PRO A 442 0.54 19.41 -0.78
C PRO A 442 -0.69 18.83 -1.48
N ASP A 443 -0.52 17.67 -2.11
CA ASP A 443 -1.58 16.94 -2.80
C ASP A 443 -1.79 15.56 -2.17
N ALA A 444 -3.03 15.26 -1.81
CA ALA A 444 -3.41 13.99 -1.21
C ALA A 444 -3.35 12.81 -2.20
N GLY A 445 -3.29 13.06 -3.51
CA GLY A 445 -3.03 12.04 -4.53
C GLY A 445 -1.55 11.68 -4.68
N HIS A 446 -0.65 12.59 -4.29
CA HIS A 446 0.80 12.47 -4.45
C HIS A 446 1.53 12.54 -3.10
N ALA A 447 0.90 11.98 -2.06
CA ALA A 447 1.41 11.94 -0.69
C ALA A 447 2.85 11.44 -0.55
N TYR A 448 3.25 10.56 -1.47
CA TYR A 448 4.61 10.01 -1.51
C TYR A 448 5.68 11.09 -1.71
N HIS A 449 5.36 12.29 -2.22
CA HIS A 449 6.30 13.42 -2.32
C HIS A 449 6.86 13.81 -0.94
N GLN A 450 5.96 14.11 0.00
CA GLN A 450 6.31 14.50 1.36
C GLN A 450 6.97 13.33 2.12
N MET A 451 6.51 12.10 1.87
CA MET A 451 7.07 10.90 2.47
C MET A 451 8.50 10.60 1.99
N LEU A 452 8.82 10.84 0.71
CA LEU A 452 10.16 10.71 0.16
C LEU A 452 11.07 11.81 0.71
N ALA A 453 10.62 13.06 0.69
CA ALA A 453 11.38 14.18 1.25
C ALA A 453 11.71 13.96 2.74
N ALA A 454 10.74 13.46 3.51
CA ALA A 454 10.92 13.00 4.89
C ALA A 454 11.89 11.81 5.06
N ARG A 455 12.27 11.12 3.99
CA ARG A 455 13.27 10.02 3.96
C ARG A 455 14.60 10.47 3.35
N GLY A 456 14.82 11.78 3.23
CA GLY A 456 16.07 12.36 2.70
C GLY A 456 16.18 12.32 1.18
N TRP A 457 15.06 12.18 0.47
CA TRP A 457 15.02 12.37 -0.97
C TRP A 457 14.82 13.83 -1.35
N ALA A 458 15.25 14.17 -2.57
CA ALA A 458 14.74 15.33 -3.29
C ALA A 458 13.60 14.88 -4.21
N VAL A 459 12.57 15.70 -4.34
CA VAL A 459 11.50 15.50 -5.33
C VAL A 459 11.45 16.73 -6.23
N LEU A 460 11.67 16.53 -7.52
CA LEU A 460 11.67 17.57 -8.53
C LEU A 460 10.36 17.54 -9.31
N LEU A 461 9.63 18.65 -9.23
CA LEU A 461 8.32 18.86 -9.85
C LEU A 461 8.44 19.95 -10.93
N LEU A 462 8.62 19.56 -12.19
CA LEU A 462 8.83 20.50 -13.30
C LEU A 462 7.52 20.81 -14.04
N ASN A 463 7.42 22.05 -14.51
CA ASN A 463 6.40 22.52 -15.42
C ASN A 463 7.04 22.76 -16.80
N PRO A 464 7.22 21.70 -17.61
CA PRO A 464 7.83 21.79 -18.95
C PRO A 464 6.95 22.59 -19.92
N ARG A 465 7.50 22.93 -21.10
CA ARG A 465 6.68 23.48 -22.19
C ARG A 465 5.49 22.57 -22.48
N GLY A 466 4.32 23.15 -22.71
CA GLY A 466 3.03 22.47 -22.66
C GLY A 466 2.24 22.73 -21.36
N SER A 467 2.92 23.07 -20.26
CA SER A 467 2.27 23.30 -18.97
C SER A 467 1.44 24.59 -18.94
N ASP A 468 0.45 24.60 -18.06
CA ASP A 468 -0.46 25.72 -17.86
C ASP A 468 0.13 26.82 -16.95
N GLY A 469 -0.26 28.08 -17.17
CA GLY A 469 0.12 29.22 -16.34
C GLY A 469 1.34 30.03 -16.81
N TYR A 470 1.89 29.74 -17.99
CA TYR A 470 3.11 30.38 -18.53
C TYR A 470 2.87 31.14 -19.85
N GLY A 471 1.60 31.28 -20.26
CA GLY A 471 1.20 31.98 -21.48
C GLY A 471 0.99 31.05 -22.68
N GLU A 472 0.24 31.54 -23.66
CA GLU A 472 -0.23 30.79 -24.84
C GLU A 472 0.91 30.08 -25.59
N ARG A 473 2.02 30.80 -25.77
CA ARG A 473 3.19 30.28 -26.48
C ARG A 473 3.81 29.09 -25.75
N PHE A 474 3.85 29.12 -24.42
CA PHE A 474 4.40 28.01 -23.62
C PHE A 474 3.41 26.85 -23.55
N PHE A 475 2.11 27.15 -23.39
CA PHE A 475 1.02 26.18 -23.37
C PHE A 475 0.98 25.32 -24.66
N THR A 476 1.18 25.94 -25.82
CA THR A 476 1.09 25.28 -27.13
C THR A 476 2.42 24.72 -27.65
N ALA A 477 3.53 24.93 -26.94
CA ALA A 477 4.87 24.63 -27.46
C ALA A 477 5.18 23.13 -27.66
N ALA A 478 4.43 22.23 -27.03
CA ALA A 478 4.57 20.79 -27.22
C ALA A 478 3.64 20.22 -28.32
N VAL A 479 2.68 21.01 -28.83
CA VAL A 479 1.68 20.55 -29.79
C VAL A 479 2.36 20.07 -31.08
N GLY A 480 2.05 18.84 -31.47
CA GLY A 480 2.61 18.14 -32.62
C GLY A 480 4.01 17.57 -32.39
N ALA A 481 4.56 17.68 -31.18
CA ALA A 481 5.93 17.31 -30.85
C ALA A 481 6.08 16.77 -29.41
N TRP A 482 5.10 16.03 -28.90
CA TRP A 482 5.18 15.38 -27.58
C TRP A 482 6.43 14.51 -27.45
N GLY A 483 7.16 14.61 -26.34
CA GLY A 483 8.44 13.94 -26.11
C GLY A 483 9.61 14.49 -26.95
N LEU A 484 9.35 15.16 -28.06
CA LEU A 484 10.38 15.74 -28.92
C LEU A 484 10.74 17.17 -28.47
N ALA A 485 9.73 17.98 -28.16
CA ALA A 485 9.91 19.37 -27.78
C ALA A 485 10.29 19.53 -26.30
N ASP A 486 9.75 18.68 -25.43
CA ASP A 486 9.79 18.82 -23.97
C ASP A 486 10.74 17.84 -23.26
N GLU A 487 11.41 16.91 -23.97
CA GLU A 487 12.42 16.00 -23.37
C GLU A 487 13.53 16.74 -22.63
N ARG A 488 14.01 17.86 -23.20
CA ARG A 488 15.07 18.69 -22.60
C ARG A 488 14.62 19.40 -21.35
N ASP A 489 13.32 19.70 -21.26
CA ASP A 489 12.74 20.41 -20.11
C ASP A 489 12.75 19.53 -18.85
N PHE A 490 12.99 18.22 -18.98
CA PHE A 490 13.22 17.32 -17.85
C PHE A 490 14.69 17.00 -17.63
N LEU A 491 15.41 16.65 -18.70
CA LEU A 491 16.77 16.13 -18.59
C LEU A 491 17.79 17.21 -18.21
N GLU A 492 17.65 18.44 -18.72
CA GLU A 492 18.64 19.50 -18.45
C GLU A 492 18.51 20.12 -17.04
N PRO A 493 17.29 20.37 -16.49
CA PRO A 493 17.16 20.72 -15.08
C PRO A 493 17.75 19.66 -14.14
N LEU A 494 17.56 18.38 -14.48
CA LEU A 494 18.13 17.26 -13.73
C LEU A 494 19.67 17.28 -13.77
N ASP A 495 20.26 17.54 -14.95
CA ASP A 495 21.70 17.74 -15.11
C ASP A 495 22.25 18.86 -14.23
N GLN A 496 21.52 19.99 -14.18
CA GLN A 496 21.89 21.12 -13.37
C GLN A 496 21.88 20.76 -11.87
N LEU A 497 20.85 20.09 -11.35
CA LEU A 497 20.79 19.68 -9.95
C LEU A 497 21.89 18.68 -9.56
N VAL A 498 22.27 17.80 -10.49
CA VAL A 498 23.42 16.90 -10.30
C VAL A 498 24.73 17.70 -10.24
N ALA A 499 24.93 18.65 -11.15
CA ALA A 499 26.11 19.49 -11.19
C ALA A 499 26.25 20.41 -9.97
N GLU A 500 25.13 20.90 -9.43
CA GLU A 500 25.06 21.67 -8.18
C GLU A 500 25.35 20.81 -6.93
N GLY A 501 25.44 19.49 -7.06
CA GLY A 501 25.62 18.58 -5.93
C GLY A 501 24.36 18.40 -5.09
N LEU A 502 23.18 18.72 -5.65
CA LEU A 502 21.90 18.54 -4.97
C LEU A 502 21.32 17.13 -5.19
N ALA A 503 21.62 16.50 -6.33
CA ALA A 503 21.14 15.17 -6.68
C ALA A 503 22.30 14.18 -6.91
N ASP A 504 22.16 12.95 -6.41
CA ASP A 504 23.09 11.85 -6.70
C ASP A 504 22.80 11.27 -8.09
N ALA A 505 23.71 11.46 -9.04
CA ALA A 505 23.59 11.02 -10.43
C ALA A 505 23.33 9.52 -10.61
N LYS A 506 23.62 8.69 -9.60
CA LYS A 506 23.39 7.23 -9.63
C LYS A 506 22.07 6.82 -9.00
N ARG A 507 21.32 7.76 -8.42
CA ARG A 507 20.11 7.50 -7.63
C ARG A 507 18.96 8.39 -8.11
N LEU A 508 18.77 8.39 -9.41
CA LEU A 508 17.70 9.12 -10.08
C LEU A 508 16.54 8.18 -10.35
N ALA A 509 15.35 8.56 -9.91
CA ALA A 509 14.10 7.87 -10.19
C ALA A 509 13.19 8.76 -11.02
N LEU A 510 12.32 8.13 -11.81
CA LEU A 510 11.30 8.80 -12.61
C LEU A 510 9.92 8.27 -12.24
N SER A 511 8.95 9.17 -12.09
CA SER A 511 7.55 8.85 -11.90
C SER A 511 6.69 9.75 -12.77
N GLY A 512 5.48 9.30 -13.09
CA GLY A 512 4.45 10.16 -13.62
C GLY A 512 3.16 9.39 -13.90
N TYR A 513 2.04 10.12 -13.97
CA TYR A 513 0.72 9.58 -14.23
C TYR A 513 0.08 10.25 -15.46
N SER A 514 -0.65 9.50 -16.30
CA SER A 514 -1.27 10.03 -17.54
C SER A 514 -0.22 10.49 -18.55
N TYR A 515 -0.21 11.76 -18.98
CA TYR A 515 0.93 12.32 -19.73
C TYR A 515 2.27 12.16 -18.99
N GLY A 516 2.27 12.15 -17.65
CA GLY A 516 3.45 11.81 -16.89
C GLY A 516 3.86 10.33 -17.06
N GLY A 517 2.90 9.43 -17.22
CA GLY A 517 3.14 8.03 -17.57
C GLY A 517 3.69 7.87 -18.98
N TYR A 518 3.18 8.67 -19.94
CA TYR A 518 3.75 8.83 -21.28
C TYR A 518 5.22 9.26 -21.21
N MET A 519 5.51 10.34 -20.49
CA MET A 519 6.86 10.88 -20.38
C MET A 519 7.80 9.92 -19.64
N THR A 520 7.28 9.16 -18.67
CA THR A 520 8.04 8.09 -17.99
C THR A 520 8.46 6.99 -18.96
N CYS A 521 7.52 6.52 -19.80
CA CYS A 521 7.83 5.55 -20.84
C CYS A 521 8.78 6.14 -21.91
N TRP A 522 8.55 7.40 -22.29
CA TRP A 522 9.37 8.12 -23.26
C TRP A 522 10.83 8.21 -22.79
N LEU A 523 11.08 8.83 -21.64
CA LEU A 523 12.43 9.09 -21.15
C LEU A 523 13.21 7.79 -20.89
N THR A 524 12.58 6.75 -20.33
CA THR A 524 13.24 5.45 -20.14
C THR A 524 13.60 4.74 -21.45
N GLY A 525 12.90 5.03 -22.55
CA GLY A 525 13.26 4.59 -23.91
C GLY A 525 14.37 5.43 -24.57
N ARG A 526 14.72 6.57 -23.97
CA ARG A 526 15.62 7.59 -24.55
C ARG A 526 16.93 7.72 -23.79
N THR A 527 16.96 7.36 -22.51
CA THR A 527 18.13 7.43 -21.64
C THR A 527 18.15 6.30 -20.61
N ASP A 528 19.33 5.93 -20.13
CA ASP A 528 19.59 4.87 -19.15
C ASP A 528 19.95 5.41 -17.75
N ARG A 529 19.79 6.72 -17.54
CA ARG A 529 20.22 7.43 -16.32
C ARG A 529 19.35 7.15 -15.10
N PHE A 530 18.12 6.71 -15.31
CA PHE A 530 17.18 6.41 -14.24
C PHE A 530 17.41 4.99 -13.73
N ALA A 531 17.66 4.88 -12.42
CA ALA A 531 17.83 3.62 -11.73
C ALA A 531 16.47 2.95 -11.42
N ALA A 532 15.39 3.73 -11.37
CA ALA A 532 14.02 3.25 -11.17
C ALA A 532 13.01 4.10 -11.96
N ALA A 533 11.94 3.48 -12.44
CA ALA A 533 10.81 4.17 -13.05
C ALA A 533 9.47 3.67 -12.49
N VAL A 534 8.49 4.56 -12.34
CA VAL A 534 7.09 4.25 -12.01
C VAL A 534 6.17 4.93 -13.01
N ALA A 535 5.57 4.16 -13.92
CA ALA A 535 4.68 4.67 -14.94
C ALA A 535 3.22 4.37 -14.55
N GLY A 536 2.44 5.42 -14.27
CA GLY A 536 1.02 5.31 -13.95
C GLY A 536 0.11 5.85 -15.06
N GLY A 537 -1.12 5.34 -15.18
CA GLY A 537 -2.07 5.80 -16.22
C GLY A 537 -1.41 5.85 -17.60
N VAL A 538 -0.70 4.78 -17.94
CA VAL A 538 0.26 4.70 -19.05
C VAL A 538 -0.35 5.09 -20.39
N VAL A 539 0.40 5.86 -21.18
CA VAL A 539 0.23 6.01 -22.62
C VAL A 539 1.56 5.67 -23.28
N SER A 540 1.63 4.56 -24.01
CA SER A 540 2.85 4.06 -24.64
C SER A 540 2.77 4.04 -26.17
N ASP A 541 1.57 3.86 -26.73
CA ASP A 541 1.30 3.84 -28.17
C ASP A 541 0.15 4.79 -28.53
N LEU A 542 0.49 5.89 -29.22
CA LEU A 542 -0.47 6.91 -29.64
C LEU A 542 -1.45 6.38 -30.69
N ALA A 543 -1.07 5.39 -31.50
CA ALA A 543 -1.96 4.78 -32.47
C ALA A 543 -3.08 3.98 -31.79
N SER A 544 -2.71 3.15 -30.81
CA SER A 544 -3.66 2.45 -29.95
C SER A 544 -4.51 3.44 -29.14
N MET A 545 -3.90 4.50 -28.57
CA MET A 545 -4.60 5.52 -27.78
C MET A 545 -5.69 6.21 -28.61
N ALA A 546 -5.38 6.59 -29.86
CA ALA A 546 -6.31 7.25 -30.77
C ALA A 546 -7.62 6.47 -30.99
N GLY A 547 -7.54 5.13 -30.97
CA GLY A 547 -8.69 4.25 -31.21
C GLY A 547 -9.36 3.69 -29.97
N THR A 548 -8.73 3.76 -28.80
CA THR A 548 -9.21 3.05 -27.60
C THR A 548 -9.56 3.96 -26.43
N SER A 549 -9.05 5.19 -26.35
CA SER A 549 -9.36 6.13 -25.27
C SER A 549 -10.73 6.79 -25.46
N ASP A 550 -11.39 7.17 -24.35
CA ASP A 550 -12.66 7.94 -24.35
C ASP A 550 -12.55 9.30 -25.08
N MET A 551 -11.35 9.88 -25.15
CA MET A 551 -11.05 11.12 -25.87
C MET A 551 -9.96 10.93 -26.94
N GLY A 552 -9.59 9.70 -27.25
CA GLY A 552 -8.40 9.37 -28.04
C GLY A 552 -8.35 10.03 -29.41
N HIS A 553 -9.46 10.01 -30.16
CA HIS A 553 -9.50 10.58 -31.49
C HIS A 553 -9.15 12.07 -31.50
N LEU A 554 -9.86 12.88 -30.69
CA LEU A 554 -9.65 14.33 -30.63
C LEU A 554 -8.31 14.67 -29.99
N LEU A 555 -7.93 13.99 -28.91
CA LEU A 555 -6.66 14.22 -28.23
C LEU A 555 -5.49 14.03 -29.19
N ILE A 556 -5.40 12.88 -29.86
CA ILE A 556 -4.27 12.57 -30.75
C ILE A 556 -4.27 13.49 -31.99
N LYS A 557 -5.45 13.81 -32.53
CA LYS A 557 -5.60 14.74 -33.67
C LYS A 557 -5.08 16.15 -33.34
N LEU A 558 -5.46 16.69 -32.18
CA LEU A 558 -5.15 18.06 -31.81
C LEU A 558 -3.73 18.21 -31.27
N GLU A 559 -3.25 17.21 -30.52
CA GLU A 559 -1.96 17.28 -29.83
C GLU A 559 -0.80 16.70 -30.62
N THR A 560 -1.05 15.78 -31.57
CA THR A 560 0.02 15.03 -32.23
C THR A 560 -0.23 14.85 -33.73
N ALA A 561 -0.55 13.63 -34.18
CA ALA A 561 -0.99 13.28 -35.52
C ALA A 561 -1.72 11.94 -35.49
N LEU A 562 -2.86 11.83 -36.18
CA LEU A 562 -3.58 10.57 -36.27
C LEU A 562 -2.77 9.54 -37.09
N PRO A 563 -2.77 8.25 -36.70
CA PRO A 563 -1.93 7.23 -37.31
C PRO A 563 -2.25 6.99 -38.80
N TYR A 564 -3.48 7.25 -39.25
CA TYR A 564 -3.86 7.11 -40.66
C TYR A 564 -3.61 8.38 -41.49
N GLU A 565 -3.37 9.52 -40.84
CA GLU A 565 -3.01 10.78 -41.50
C GLU A 565 -1.49 10.90 -41.66
N ASP A 566 -0.75 10.57 -40.60
CA ASP A 566 0.71 10.58 -40.57
C ASP A 566 1.24 9.52 -39.59
N ALA A 567 1.34 8.27 -40.08
CA ALA A 567 1.82 7.13 -39.31
C ALA A 567 3.25 7.32 -38.78
N GLU A 568 4.12 7.97 -39.57
CA GLU A 568 5.51 8.20 -39.20
C GLU A 568 5.62 9.20 -38.04
N LYS A 569 4.89 10.32 -38.11
CA LYS A 569 4.86 11.32 -37.04
C LYS A 569 4.20 10.79 -35.77
N CYS A 570 3.15 9.98 -35.88
CA CYS A 570 2.50 9.32 -34.75
C CYS A 570 3.46 8.32 -34.07
N ALA A 571 4.13 7.47 -34.85
CA ALA A 571 5.11 6.51 -34.34
C ALA A 571 6.34 7.21 -33.72
N ALA A 572 6.81 8.32 -34.31
CA ALA A 572 7.94 9.09 -33.80
C ALA A 572 7.69 9.68 -32.41
N GLN A 573 6.43 9.92 -32.04
CA GLN A 573 6.00 10.40 -30.73
C GLN A 573 5.42 9.27 -29.85
N SER A 574 5.50 8.00 -30.25
CA SER A 574 5.03 6.90 -29.41
C SER A 574 6.20 6.30 -28.61
N PRO A 575 6.19 6.31 -27.26
CA PRO A 575 7.22 5.68 -26.44
C PRO A 575 7.52 4.24 -26.84
N TYR A 576 6.50 3.50 -27.27
CA TYR A 576 6.60 2.12 -27.71
C TYR A 576 7.59 1.92 -28.87
N ALA A 577 7.79 2.93 -29.73
CA ALA A 577 8.80 2.88 -30.79
C ALA A 577 10.24 2.74 -30.26
N ASN A 578 10.48 3.12 -29.01
CA ASN A 578 11.77 3.02 -28.33
C ASN A 578 11.77 1.98 -27.19
N VAL A 579 10.70 1.19 -27.02
CA VAL A 579 10.59 0.22 -25.92
C VAL A 579 11.76 -0.76 -25.91
N ALA A 580 12.32 -1.10 -27.08
CA ALA A 580 13.46 -1.98 -27.24
C ALA A 580 14.79 -1.45 -26.64
N LYS A 581 14.84 -0.18 -26.23
CA LYS A 581 16.00 0.47 -25.60
C LYS A 581 15.89 0.55 -24.09
N VAL A 582 14.71 0.34 -23.52
CA VAL A 582 14.46 0.46 -22.08
C VAL A 582 15.27 -0.59 -21.33
N THR A 583 16.01 -0.15 -20.29
CA THR A 583 16.74 -1.00 -19.35
C THR A 583 16.35 -0.75 -17.90
N THR A 584 15.72 0.40 -17.61
CA THR A 584 15.32 0.82 -16.26
C THR A 584 14.24 -0.10 -15.66
N PRO A 585 14.43 -0.63 -14.43
CA PRO A 585 13.38 -1.29 -13.68
C PRO A 585 12.10 -0.44 -13.58
N THR A 586 10.97 -0.96 -14.06
CA THR A 586 9.74 -0.17 -14.19
C THR A 586 8.55 -0.82 -13.47
N LEU A 587 7.99 -0.12 -12.49
CA LEU A 587 6.68 -0.41 -11.91
C LEU A 587 5.60 0.26 -12.74
N ILE A 588 4.51 -0.45 -13.00
CA ILE A 588 3.39 0.04 -13.79
C ILE A 588 2.13 -0.02 -12.93
N LEU A 589 1.50 1.14 -12.70
CA LEU A 589 0.33 1.30 -11.81
C LEU A 589 -0.88 1.80 -12.60
N HIS A 590 -1.93 0.99 -12.73
CA HIS A 590 -3.00 1.29 -13.67
C HIS A 590 -4.39 0.97 -13.13
N GLY A 591 -5.38 1.82 -13.41
CA GLY A 591 -6.78 1.55 -13.08
C GLY A 591 -7.39 0.55 -14.07
N LEU A 592 -8.07 -0.48 -13.58
CA LEU A 592 -8.66 -1.50 -14.46
C LEU A 592 -9.80 -0.95 -15.33
N ASN A 593 -10.48 0.10 -14.86
CA ASN A 593 -11.57 0.79 -15.54
C ASN A 593 -11.13 2.18 -16.07
N ASP A 594 -9.83 2.38 -16.28
CA ASP A 594 -9.29 3.60 -16.89
C ASP A 594 -9.64 3.61 -18.39
N ASP A 595 -10.64 4.40 -18.76
CA ASP A 595 -11.02 4.61 -20.17
C ASP A 595 -10.30 5.82 -20.78
N ARG A 596 -9.68 6.67 -19.95
CA ARG A 596 -8.89 7.81 -20.41
C ARG A 596 -7.59 7.33 -21.03
N CYS A 597 -6.85 6.52 -20.29
CA CYS A 597 -5.64 5.83 -20.70
C CYS A 597 -5.92 4.33 -20.63
N PRO A 598 -6.46 3.71 -21.70
CA PRO A 598 -6.91 2.32 -21.67
C PRO A 598 -5.85 1.35 -21.17
N VAL A 599 -6.27 0.37 -20.36
CA VAL A 599 -5.36 -0.62 -19.71
C VAL A 599 -4.41 -1.33 -20.69
N GLY A 600 -4.84 -1.51 -21.95
CA GLY A 600 -3.98 -2.07 -23.01
C GLY A 600 -2.67 -1.31 -23.23
N GLN A 601 -2.60 -0.02 -22.90
CA GLN A 601 -1.37 0.78 -22.94
C GLN A 601 -0.33 0.28 -21.92
N ALA A 602 -0.77 -0.05 -20.72
CA ALA A 602 0.06 -0.62 -19.65
C ALA A 602 0.44 -2.08 -19.94
N GLU A 603 -0.52 -2.88 -20.43
CA GLU A 603 -0.28 -4.28 -20.81
C GLU A 603 0.76 -4.40 -21.92
N GLN A 604 0.68 -3.54 -22.95
CA GLN A 604 1.66 -3.49 -24.04
C GLN A 604 3.05 -3.17 -23.51
N TRP A 605 3.18 -2.13 -22.67
CA TRP A 605 4.47 -1.74 -22.10
C TRP A 605 5.05 -2.84 -21.20
N PHE A 606 4.25 -3.36 -20.26
CA PHE A 606 4.63 -4.45 -19.36
C PHE A 606 5.08 -5.69 -20.12
N GLY A 607 4.29 -6.14 -21.10
CA GLY A 607 4.59 -7.33 -21.90
C GLY A 607 5.92 -7.19 -22.64
N ALA A 608 6.19 -6.02 -23.22
CA ALA A 608 7.44 -5.76 -23.92
C ALA A 608 8.66 -5.72 -22.98
N LEU A 609 8.54 -5.06 -21.81
CA LEU A 609 9.60 -5.04 -20.80
C LEU A 609 9.90 -6.44 -20.27
N ARG A 610 8.85 -7.20 -19.94
CA ARG A 610 9.01 -8.54 -19.40
C ARG A 610 9.64 -9.50 -20.40
N ALA A 611 9.21 -9.45 -21.67
CA ALA A 611 9.79 -10.26 -22.75
C ALA A 611 11.29 -9.97 -22.97
N ARG A 612 11.75 -8.78 -22.62
CA ARG A 612 13.15 -8.34 -22.73
C ARG A 612 13.97 -8.57 -21.45
N GLY A 613 13.37 -9.14 -20.41
CA GLY A 613 14.04 -9.38 -19.14
C GLY A 613 14.29 -8.11 -18.31
N VAL A 614 13.62 -7.00 -18.62
CA VAL A 614 13.67 -5.79 -17.79
C VAL A 614 12.84 -6.05 -16.53
N PRO A 615 13.39 -5.84 -15.31
CA PRO A 615 12.62 -5.96 -14.08
C PRO A 615 11.38 -5.08 -14.13
N SER A 616 10.20 -5.68 -14.01
CA SER A 616 8.94 -4.97 -14.16
C SER A 616 7.84 -5.63 -13.35
N GLU A 617 6.91 -4.81 -12.87
CA GLU A 617 5.71 -5.22 -12.14
C GLU A 617 4.51 -4.43 -12.68
N LEU A 618 3.40 -5.11 -12.96
CA LEU A 618 2.13 -4.49 -13.37
C LEU A 618 1.11 -4.68 -12.25
N VAL A 619 0.57 -3.57 -11.76
CA VAL A 619 -0.46 -3.53 -10.73
C VAL A 619 -1.72 -2.92 -11.32
N LEU A 620 -2.81 -3.68 -11.27
CA LEU A 620 -4.11 -3.29 -11.78
C LEU A 620 -5.07 -3.07 -10.60
N TYR A 621 -5.59 -1.86 -10.46
CA TYR A 621 -6.54 -1.51 -9.42
C TYR A 621 -7.97 -1.81 -9.88
N PRO A 622 -8.69 -2.75 -9.25
CA PRO A 622 -10.04 -3.11 -9.69
C PRO A 622 -11.00 -1.92 -9.54
N GLU A 623 -11.95 -1.80 -10.47
CA GLU A 623 -12.97 -0.72 -10.49
C GLU A 623 -12.43 0.72 -10.58
N ALA A 624 -11.11 0.91 -10.57
CA ALA A 624 -10.48 2.21 -10.59
C ALA A 624 -10.52 2.82 -12.00
N SER A 625 -11.11 4.01 -12.11
CA SER A 625 -11.03 4.85 -13.31
C SER A 625 -9.72 5.65 -13.34
N HIS A 626 -9.51 6.48 -14.35
CA HIS A 626 -8.30 7.29 -14.46
C HIS A 626 -8.01 8.17 -13.23
N LEU A 627 -9.05 8.72 -12.59
CA LEU A 627 -8.91 9.66 -11.47
C LEU A 627 -8.83 8.99 -10.10
N PHE A 628 -8.68 7.66 -10.02
CA PHE A 628 -8.71 6.94 -8.75
C PHE A 628 -7.63 7.39 -7.75
N ILE A 629 -6.50 7.91 -8.22
CA ILE A 629 -5.44 8.45 -7.36
C ILE A 629 -5.91 9.69 -6.56
N LEU A 630 -6.92 10.42 -7.06
CA LEU A 630 -7.50 11.59 -6.43
C LEU A 630 -8.74 11.26 -5.60
N ASN A 631 -9.68 10.50 -6.17
CA ASN A 631 -11.02 10.31 -5.60
C ASN A 631 -11.47 8.84 -5.48
N GLY A 632 -10.60 7.90 -5.82
CA GLY A 632 -10.85 6.47 -5.70
C GLY A 632 -10.85 5.98 -4.26
N ARG A 633 -10.91 4.65 -4.12
CA ARG A 633 -10.87 3.95 -2.83
C ARG A 633 -9.65 4.40 -2.02
N PRO A 634 -9.81 4.81 -0.75
CA PRO A 634 -8.71 5.16 0.13
C PRO A 634 -7.62 4.08 0.20
N SER A 635 -7.98 2.80 0.23
CA SER A 635 -7.04 1.66 0.20
C SER A 635 -6.17 1.66 -1.07
N HIS A 636 -6.76 1.91 -2.25
CA HIS A 636 -6.04 1.96 -3.51
C HIS A 636 -5.06 3.13 -3.56
N ARG A 637 -5.46 4.30 -3.04
CA ARG A 637 -4.60 5.49 -2.97
C ARG A 637 -3.41 5.29 -2.01
N ALA A 638 -3.66 4.63 -0.88
CA ALA A 638 -2.62 4.28 0.08
C ALA A 638 -1.63 3.24 -0.51
N ASP A 639 -2.15 2.21 -1.18
CA ASP A 639 -1.33 1.21 -1.86
C ASP A 639 -0.50 1.81 -3.01
N TYR A 640 -1.09 2.67 -3.83
CA TYR A 640 -0.37 3.40 -4.90
C TYR A 640 0.83 4.15 -4.33
N SER A 641 0.62 4.97 -3.30
CA SER A 641 1.69 5.74 -2.65
C SER A 641 2.76 4.83 -2.05
N ARG A 642 2.36 3.74 -1.38
CA ARG A 642 3.29 2.75 -0.81
C ARG A 642 4.16 2.11 -1.88
N ARG A 643 3.57 1.69 -3.01
CA ARG A 643 4.31 1.02 -4.08
C ARG A 643 5.29 1.94 -4.79
N VAL A 644 4.92 3.20 -5.00
CA VAL A 644 5.86 4.22 -5.51
C VAL A 644 7.08 4.29 -4.58
N LEU A 645 6.85 4.46 -3.28
CA LEU A 645 7.93 4.55 -2.28
C LEU A 645 8.82 3.31 -2.27
N ASP A 646 8.22 2.13 -2.20
CA ASP A 646 8.91 0.85 -2.13
C ASP A 646 9.77 0.62 -3.39
N TRP A 647 9.20 0.88 -4.57
CA TRP A 647 9.89 0.65 -5.85
C TRP A 647 11.08 1.59 -6.05
N VAL A 648 10.87 2.90 -5.89
CA VAL A 648 11.96 3.87 -6.10
C VAL A 648 13.06 3.68 -5.05
N THR A 649 12.71 3.35 -3.81
CA THR A 649 13.71 3.07 -2.76
C THR A 649 14.50 1.80 -3.06
N ARG A 650 13.82 0.71 -3.43
CA ARG A 650 14.46 -0.57 -3.77
C ARG A 650 15.45 -0.44 -4.93
N HIS A 651 15.06 0.26 -6.00
CA HIS A 651 15.82 0.27 -7.25
C HIS A 651 16.82 1.43 -7.38
N THR A 652 16.74 2.46 -6.53
CA THR A 652 17.76 3.53 -6.46
C THR A 652 18.68 3.44 -5.26
N ALA A 653 18.57 2.37 -4.47
CA ALA A 653 19.71 1.94 -3.69
C ALA A 653 20.89 1.82 -4.69
N LYS A 654 22.06 2.39 -4.38
CA LYS A 654 23.30 2.03 -5.11
C LYS A 654 23.41 0.49 -5.11
N GLU A 655 24.45 -0.07 -5.72
CA GLU A 655 25.15 -1.18 -5.03
C GLU A 655 25.69 -0.64 -3.69
N THR A 656 24.74 -0.44 -2.82
CA THR A 656 24.63 -0.26 -1.39
C THR A 656 23.73 -1.45 -1.17
N LYS A 657 24.09 -2.45 -0.37
CA LYS A 657 23.76 -2.30 1.04
C LYS A 657 22.66 -1.24 1.23
N MET A 658 21.45 -1.54 0.70
CA MET A 658 20.14 -1.09 1.20
C MET A 658 20.41 -0.61 2.59
N PRO A 659 20.25 0.71 2.89
CA PRO A 659 21.01 1.37 3.93
C PRO A 659 21.21 0.33 4.99
N THR A 660 22.46 -0.13 5.15
CA THR A 660 22.81 -0.46 6.50
C THR A 660 22.52 0.88 7.17
N SER A 661 21.29 1.07 7.70
CA SER A 661 21.15 1.29 9.11
C SER A 661 22.19 0.35 9.66
N GLY A 662 23.44 0.84 9.76
CA GLY A 662 24.48 0.08 10.40
C GLY A 662 23.85 -0.12 11.74
N LEU A 663 23.37 -1.33 11.99
CA LEU A 663 22.50 -1.70 13.09
C LEU A 663 21.97 -0.49 13.89
N ASP A 664 20.95 0.20 13.36
CA ASP A 664 20.44 1.41 14.02
C ASP A 664 19.69 0.97 15.27
N GLN A 665 20.36 1.15 16.41
CA GLN A 665 19.87 0.69 17.69
C GLN A 665 18.54 1.35 18.06
N GLU A 666 18.34 2.65 17.78
CA GLU A 666 17.10 3.35 18.12
C GLU A 666 15.94 2.88 17.25
N TYR A 667 16.17 2.70 15.95
CA TYR A 667 15.17 2.16 15.03
C TYR A 667 14.70 0.77 15.46
N TRP A 668 15.65 -0.16 15.65
CA TRP A 668 15.31 -1.54 15.98
C TRP A 668 14.75 -1.66 17.41
N GLN A 669 15.17 -0.80 18.35
CA GLN A 669 14.56 -0.71 19.69
C GLN A 669 13.08 -0.33 19.61
N ARG A 670 12.76 0.69 18.80
CA ARG A 670 11.37 1.13 18.61
C ARG A 670 10.53 0.05 17.92
N ARG A 671 11.06 -0.58 16.86
CA ARG A 671 10.37 -1.67 16.15
C ARG A 671 10.12 -2.88 17.05
N LEU A 672 11.11 -3.28 17.86
CA LEU A 672 10.93 -4.35 18.84
C LEU A 672 9.80 -4.01 19.83
N ALA A 673 9.78 -2.79 20.35
CA ALA A 673 8.76 -2.36 21.30
C ALA A 673 7.35 -2.33 20.69
N GLU A 674 7.19 -1.73 19.51
CA GLU A 674 5.92 -1.65 18.79
C GLU A 674 5.35 -3.04 18.49
N LEU A 675 6.19 -3.96 18.01
CA LEU A 675 5.75 -5.32 17.67
C LEU A 675 5.51 -6.17 18.92
N ALA A 676 6.35 -6.04 19.96
CA ALA A 676 6.14 -6.77 21.20
C ALA A 676 4.84 -6.35 21.90
N GLU A 677 4.49 -5.06 21.88
CA GLU A 677 3.20 -4.57 22.37
C GLU A 677 2.04 -5.11 21.52
N LYS A 678 2.14 -4.99 20.19
CA LYS A 678 1.14 -5.52 19.25
C LYS A 678 0.84 -7.00 19.49
N TYR A 679 1.88 -7.79 19.74
CA TYR A 679 1.78 -9.25 19.89
C TYR A 679 1.72 -9.70 21.36
N LYS A 680 1.44 -8.77 22.30
CA LYS A 680 1.29 -9.05 23.74
C LYS A 680 2.44 -9.85 24.33
N VAL A 681 3.67 -9.58 23.90
CA VAL A 681 4.87 -10.26 24.38
C VAL A 681 5.34 -9.57 25.67
N PRO A 682 5.30 -10.25 26.84
CA PRO A 682 5.61 -9.60 28.12
C PRO A 682 7.02 -9.05 28.20
N GLY A 683 7.98 -9.78 27.62
CA GLY A 683 9.39 -9.44 27.62
C GLY A 683 10.13 -10.10 26.45
N ALA A 684 11.04 -9.34 25.85
CA ALA A 684 11.82 -9.78 24.70
C ALA A 684 13.24 -9.20 24.72
N ALA A 685 14.20 -9.97 24.19
CA ALA A 685 15.54 -9.50 23.87
C ALA A 685 15.88 -9.88 22.41
N LEU A 686 16.32 -8.89 21.62
CA LEU A 686 16.68 -9.07 20.21
C LEU A 686 18.16 -8.77 20.02
N GLY A 687 18.85 -9.66 19.30
CA GLY A 687 20.25 -9.52 18.95
C GLY A 687 20.40 -9.64 17.45
N ILE A 688 21.05 -8.67 16.84
CA ILE A 688 21.31 -8.66 15.41
C ILE A 688 22.79 -8.39 15.19
N ALA A 689 23.44 -9.30 14.48
CA ALA A 689 24.85 -9.26 14.13
C ALA A 689 24.98 -9.24 12.60
N HIS A 690 25.73 -8.29 12.06
CA HIS A 690 26.00 -8.17 10.61
C HIS A 690 27.41 -7.60 10.42
N GLY A 691 28.32 -8.37 9.83
CA GLY A 691 29.74 -7.99 9.82
C GLY A 691 30.28 -7.85 11.25
N ASP A 692 31.13 -6.86 11.47
CA ASP A 692 31.68 -6.52 12.79
C ASP A 692 30.69 -5.78 13.72
N GLN A 693 29.49 -5.44 13.24
CA GLN A 693 28.51 -4.69 14.02
C GLN A 693 27.54 -5.64 14.74
N THR A 694 27.14 -5.26 15.95
CA THR A 694 26.12 -5.97 16.75
C THR A 694 25.22 -4.96 17.45
N VAL A 695 23.91 -5.19 17.42
CA VAL A 695 22.94 -4.48 18.26
C VAL A 695 22.19 -5.49 19.12
N GLU A 696 22.05 -5.13 20.39
CA GLU A 696 21.33 -5.86 21.41
C GLU A 696 20.26 -4.95 21.99
N LEU A 697 19.04 -5.46 22.07
CA LEU A 697 17.86 -4.70 22.43
C LEU A 697 17.04 -5.49 23.44
N ALA A 698 16.27 -4.77 24.25
CA ALA A 698 15.41 -5.35 25.26
C ALA A 698 14.09 -4.61 25.35
N TYR A 699 13.03 -5.34 25.71
CA TYR A 699 11.69 -4.81 25.90
C TYR A 699 10.98 -5.57 27.02
N GLY A 700 10.16 -4.85 27.78
CA GLY A 700 9.19 -5.44 28.69
C GLY A 700 9.76 -6.00 29.99
N LEU A 701 9.15 -7.05 30.51
CA LEU A 701 9.35 -7.59 31.85
C LEU A 701 9.83 -9.04 31.83
N THR A 702 10.78 -9.38 32.70
CA THR A 702 11.22 -10.76 32.93
C THR A 702 10.13 -11.60 33.60
N ASN A 703 9.27 -10.96 34.39
CA ASN A 703 8.15 -11.56 35.12
C ASN A 703 7.09 -10.47 35.41
N VAL A 704 5.86 -10.67 34.92
CA VAL A 704 4.74 -9.74 35.14
C VAL A 704 4.37 -9.58 36.62
N ASP A 705 4.58 -10.61 37.44
CA ASP A 705 4.24 -10.57 38.88
C ASP A 705 5.23 -9.71 39.69
N THR A 706 6.48 -9.59 39.24
CA THR A 706 7.53 -8.86 39.98
C THR A 706 7.85 -7.49 39.38
N GLY A 707 7.45 -7.23 38.13
CA GLY A 707 7.71 -5.96 37.44
C GLY A 707 9.17 -5.71 37.10
N VAL A 708 10.03 -6.75 37.15
CA VAL A 708 11.45 -6.63 36.80
C VAL A 708 11.60 -6.52 35.30
N GLU A 709 12.26 -5.48 34.80
CA GLU A 709 12.45 -5.23 33.37
C GLU A 709 13.41 -6.22 32.71
N VAL A 710 13.19 -6.54 31.43
CA VAL A 710 14.20 -7.19 30.59
C VAL A 710 15.30 -6.19 30.25
N THR A 711 16.55 -6.63 30.36
CA THR A 711 17.75 -5.97 29.76
C THR A 711 18.44 -6.92 28.80
N THR A 712 19.37 -6.42 27.99
CA THR A 712 20.18 -7.23 27.05
C THR A 712 20.96 -8.35 27.75
N ASP A 713 21.33 -8.12 29.02
CA ASP A 713 21.98 -9.11 29.90
C ASP A 713 21.02 -10.15 30.52
N THR A 714 19.72 -10.08 30.24
CA THR A 714 18.74 -11.03 30.78
C THR A 714 18.92 -12.39 30.13
N VAL A 715 18.94 -13.44 30.95
CA VAL A 715 18.97 -14.82 30.46
C VAL A 715 17.55 -15.35 30.26
N PHE A 716 17.34 -15.98 29.11
CA PHE A 716 16.12 -16.67 28.73
C PHE A 716 16.45 -18.15 28.51
N GLN A 717 15.48 -19.02 28.75
CA GLN A 717 15.62 -20.41 28.33
C GLN A 717 15.57 -20.47 26.80
N ILE A 718 16.67 -20.88 26.17
CA ILE A 718 16.76 -20.96 24.70
C ILE A 718 16.12 -22.24 24.14
N GLY A 719 15.56 -23.07 25.01
CA GLY A 719 14.86 -24.30 24.65
C GLY A 719 15.70 -25.17 23.73
N SER A 720 15.05 -25.72 22.69
CA SER A 720 15.69 -26.66 21.78
C SER A 720 16.88 -26.13 20.98
N VAL A 721 17.14 -24.81 20.96
CA VAL A 721 18.41 -24.26 20.45
C VAL A 721 19.61 -24.91 21.16
N SER A 722 19.43 -25.33 22.43
CA SER A 722 20.41 -26.11 23.22
C SER A 722 20.99 -27.33 22.51
N LYS A 723 20.23 -27.97 21.62
CA LYS A 723 20.68 -29.14 20.86
C LYS A 723 21.91 -28.84 20.02
N VAL A 724 21.95 -27.64 19.43
CA VAL A 724 23.09 -27.24 18.61
C VAL A 724 24.36 -27.06 19.46
N TRP A 725 24.21 -26.64 20.71
CA TRP A 725 25.33 -26.51 21.65
C TRP A 725 25.87 -27.88 22.01
N THR A 726 24.99 -28.82 22.35
CA THR A 726 25.35 -30.23 22.58
C THR A 726 26.02 -30.84 21.34
N ALA A 727 25.49 -30.58 20.14
CA ALA A 727 26.06 -31.05 18.88
C ALA A 727 27.47 -30.46 18.66
N SER A 728 27.69 -29.17 18.95
CA SER A 728 29.03 -28.56 18.87
C SER A 728 30.02 -29.22 19.82
N VAL A 729 29.63 -29.56 21.05
CA VAL A 729 30.53 -30.30 21.96
C VAL A 729 30.82 -31.71 21.46
N VAL A 730 29.82 -32.40 20.90
CA VAL A 730 30.06 -33.69 20.22
C VAL A 730 31.08 -33.53 19.10
N MET A 731 30.95 -32.53 18.23
CA MET A 731 31.89 -32.27 17.15
C MET A 731 33.30 -31.91 17.66
N ALA A 732 33.41 -31.20 18.78
CA ALA A 732 34.71 -30.93 19.42
C ALA A 732 35.38 -32.24 19.91
N LEU A 733 34.59 -33.22 20.37
CA LEU A 733 35.10 -34.56 20.71
C LEU A 733 35.50 -35.35 19.45
N VAL A 734 34.82 -35.15 18.31
CA VAL A 734 35.23 -35.69 17.01
C VAL A 734 36.58 -35.11 16.58
N ASP A 735 36.73 -33.78 16.63
CA ASP A 735 37.98 -33.10 16.31
C ASP A 735 39.14 -33.56 17.22
N ALA A 736 38.84 -33.88 18.48
CA ALA A 736 39.80 -34.43 19.43
C ALA A 736 40.12 -35.93 19.22
N GLY A 737 39.49 -36.59 18.23
CA GLY A 737 39.65 -38.02 17.96
C GLY A 737 39.08 -38.94 19.05
N LYS A 738 38.15 -38.43 19.87
CA LYS A 738 37.52 -39.18 20.98
C LYS A 738 36.20 -39.83 20.60
N LEU A 739 35.61 -39.41 19.49
CA LEU A 739 34.33 -39.89 18.98
C LEU A 739 34.37 -39.95 17.45
N ASP A 740 33.79 -40.99 16.87
CA ASP A 740 33.46 -41.09 15.45
C ASP A 740 31.93 -41.02 15.29
N LEU A 741 31.44 -40.22 14.35
CA LEU A 741 30.02 -40.00 14.14
C LEU A 741 29.27 -41.26 13.67
N ASP A 742 29.98 -42.17 13.01
CA ASP A 742 29.44 -43.34 12.33
C ASP A 742 29.74 -44.65 13.09
N GLU A 743 30.50 -44.59 14.19
CA GLU A 743 30.57 -45.68 15.15
C GLU A 743 29.26 -45.83 15.94
N PRO A 744 28.85 -47.07 16.25
CA PRO A 744 27.70 -47.30 17.12
C PRO A 744 27.88 -46.65 18.49
N VAL A 745 26.82 -46.04 19.02
CA VAL A 745 26.83 -45.35 20.32
C VAL A 745 27.25 -46.29 21.46
N VAL A 746 26.89 -47.58 21.37
CA VAL A 746 27.28 -48.62 22.33
C VAL A 746 28.79 -48.80 22.49
N THR A 747 29.60 -48.34 21.52
CA THR A 747 31.06 -48.28 21.66
C THR A 747 31.48 -47.35 22.80
N TYR A 748 30.76 -46.24 22.98
CA TYR A 748 31.04 -45.22 24.00
C TYR A 748 30.14 -45.35 25.23
N LEU A 749 28.97 -45.96 25.06
CA LEU A 749 27.97 -46.18 26.11
C LEU A 749 27.50 -47.65 26.10
N PRO A 750 28.34 -48.61 26.54
CA PRO A 750 28.03 -50.04 26.46
C PRO A 750 26.79 -50.47 27.24
N GLU A 751 26.37 -49.69 28.23
CA GLU A 751 25.16 -49.92 29.00
C GLU A 751 23.86 -49.48 28.30
N LEU A 752 23.94 -48.80 27.15
CA LEU A 752 22.74 -48.36 26.42
C LEU A 752 21.90 -49.57 26.01
N VAL A 753 20.62 -49.55 26.39
CA VAL A 753 19.61 -50.52 25.97
C VAL A 753 18.40 -49.76 25.45
N LEU A 754 17.97 -50.03 24.22
CA LEU A 754 16.72 -49.57 23.64
C LEU A 754 15.74 -50.75 23.51
N ALA A 755 14.45 -50.48 23.31
CA ALA A 755 13.44 -51.54 23.14
C ALA A 755 13.73 -52.49 21.97
N ASP A 756 14.45 -52.01 20.96
CA ASP A 756 14.91 -52.80 19.82
C ASP A 756 16.42 -53.10 19.92
N PRO A 757 16.82 -54.39 20.00
CA PRO A 757 18.22 -54.79 20.07
C PRO A 757 19.06 -54.44 18.84
N GLU A 758 18.44 -54.43 17.65
CA GLU A 758 19.13 -54.08 16.41
C GLU A 758 19.41 -52.58 16.36
N ALA A 759 18.44 -51.75 16.74
CA ALA A 759 18.65 -50.31 16.87
C ALA A 759 19.69 -50.00 17.95
N THR A 760 19.68 -50.71 19.08
CA THR A 760 20.70 -50.58 20.14
C THR A 760 22.11 -50.82 19.58
N ALA A 761 22.29 -51.89 18.80
CA ALA A 761 23.60 -52.27 18.25
C ALA A 761 24.09 -51.37 17.11
N ARG A 762 23.20 -50.61 16.45
CA ARG A 762 23.50 -49.89 15.19
C ARG A 762 23.33 -48.38 15.26
N VAL A 763 22.61 -47.84 16.24
CA VAL A 763 22.41 -46.39 16.36
C VAL A 763 23.77 -45.70 16.52
N THR A 764 24.00 -44.64 15.76
CA THR A 764 25.27 -43.89 15.74
C THR A 764 25.03 -42.47 16.21
N MET A 765 26.10 -41.74 16.53
CA MET A 765 25.97 -40.32 16.90
C MET A 765 25.36 -39.48 15.78
N ARG A 766 25.68 -39.78 14.51
CA ARG A 766 25.02 -39.15 13.34
C ARG A 766 23.51 -39.33 13.36
N HIS A 767 23.02 -40.53 13.70
CA HIS A 767 21.58 -40.77 13.79
C HIS A 767 20.91 -39.94 14.90
N LEU A 768 21.59 -39.75 16.03
CA LEU A 768 21.10 -38.93 17.14
C LEU A 768 21.02 -37.45 16.75
N LEU A 769 22.11 -36.90 16.18
CA LEU A 769 22.20 -35.48 15.81
C LEU A 769 21.30 -35.09 14.63
N THR A 770 20.95 -36.06 13.78
CA THR A 770 20.09 -35.85 12.60
C THR A 770 18.63 -36.21 12.83
N HIS A 771 18.25 -36.63 14.05
CA HIS A 771 16.88 -37.09 14.37
C HIS A 771 16.37 -38.24 13.49
N THR A 772 17.27 -39.16 13.14
CA THR A 772 16.97 -40.36 12.35
C THR A 772 17.12 -41.66 13.16
N SER A 773 17.27 -41.55 14.48
CA SER A 773 17.46 -42.68 15.39
C SER A 773 16.28 -43.64 15.49
N GLY A 774 15.07 -43.18 15.18
CA GLY A 774 13.84 -43.95 15.37
C GLY A 774 13.30 -43.97 16.80
N ILE A 775 14.05 -43.47 17.78
CA ILE A 775 13.64 -43.42 19.19
C ILE A 775 12.51 -42.41 19.34
N ASP A 776 11.45 -42.77 20.08
CA ASP A 776 10.38 -41.82 20.40
C ASP A 776 10.94 -40.62 21.20
N GLY A 777 10.72 -39.43 20.68
CA GLY A 777 11.35 -38.20 21.13
C GLY A 777 10.67 -37.49 22.29
N ASP A 778 9.44 -37.86 22.64
CA ASP A 778 8.58 -37.13 23.58
C ASP A 778 8.55 -37.79 24.97
N PHE A 779 9.71 -38.17 25.48
CA PHE A 779 9.88 -38.76 26.82
C PHE A 779 10.44 -37.73 27.81
N PHE A 780 9.58 -37.15 28.66
CA PHE A 780 9.95 -36.07 29.59
C PHE A 780 10.11 -36.55 31.04
N LEU A 781 10.87 -37.63 31.25
CA LEU A 781 11.05 -38.24 32.57
C LEU A 781 11.90 -37.36 33.50
N ASP A 782 11.35 -36.96 34.64
CA ASP A 782 12.11 -36.35 35.73
C ASP A 782 12.84 -37.42 36.57
N THR A 783 14.16 -37.39 36.55
CA THR A 783 15.03 -38.34 37.27
C THR A 783 15.69 -37.73 38.51
N GLY A 784 15.24 -36.54 38.91
CA GLY A 784 15.77 -35.77 40.02
C GLY A 784 16.89 -34.80 39.64
N ARG A 785 17.42 -34.11 40.65
CA ARG A 785 18.39 -33.00 40.51
C ARG A 785 19.86 -33.41 40.59
N GLY A 786 20.19 -34.68 40.83
CA GLY A 786 21.57 -35.16 40.94
C GLY A 786 22.30 -35.28 39.60
N ASP A 787 23.63 -35.39 39.63
CA ASP A 787 24.47 -35.52 38.42
C ASP A 787 24.23 -36.83 37.67
N GLU A 788 23.64 -37.82 38.33
CA GLU A 788 23.21 -39.10 37.73
C GLU A 788 21.92 -39.00 36.89
N CYS A 789 21.39 -37.78 36.66
CA CYS A 789 20.12 -37.59 35.97
C CYS A 789 20.11 -38.13 34.52
N LEU A 790 21.19 -37.91 33.74
CA LEU A 790 21.26 -38.42 32.37
C LEU A 790 21.41 -39.95 32.35
N GLU A 791 22.16 -40.52 33.30
CA GLU A 791 22.30 -41.98 33.47
C GLU A 791 20.94 -42.65 33.70
N ARG A 792 20.19 -42.16 34.70
CA ARG A 792 18.85 -42.70 35.02
C ARG A 792 17.87 -42.53 33.87
N TYR A 793 17.97 -41.43 33.12
CA TYR A 793 17.10 -41.19 31.97
C TYR A 793 17.39 -42.19 30.86
N VAL A 794 18.68 -42.40 30.54
CA VAL A 794 19.09 -43.36 29.51
C VAL A 794 18.71 -44.79 29.91
N ASP A 795 18.86 -45.18 31.18
CA ASP A 795 18.42 -46.49 31.68
C ASP A 795 16.90 -46.72 31.45
N ALA A 796 16.10 -45.66 31.58
CA ALA A 796 14.65 -45.73 31.39
C ALA A 796 14.23 -45.87 29.91
N LEU A 797 15.13 -45.64 28.95
CA LEU A 797 14.82 -45.77 27.51
C LEU A 797 14.66 -47.23 27.06
N ALA A 798 15.11 -48.21 27.84
CA ALA A 798 14.99 -49.63 27.51
C ALA A 798 13.54 -50.08 27.25
N GLY A 799 12.55 -49.40 27.84
CA GLY A 799 11.13 -49.68 27.67
C GLY A 799 10.41 -48.83 26.61
N LEU A 800 11.10 -47.88 25.96
CA LEU A 800 10.47 -46.92 25.05
C LEU A 800 10.42 -47.48 23.62
N PRO A 801 9.24 -47.54 22.97
CA PRO A 801 9.13 -48.09 21.62
C PRO A 801 9.85 -47.19 20.60
N LEU A 802 10.25 -47.80 19.48
CA LEU A 802 10.67 -47.05 18.31
C LEU A 802 9.45 -46.52 17.56
N ASN A 803 9.56 -45.28 17.08
CA ASN A 803 8.57 -44.61 16.25
C ASN A 803 8.71 -45.00 14.77
N HIS A 804 9.94 -45.26 14.33
CA HIS A 804 10.25 -45.77 12.99
C HIS A 804 11.56 -46.56 13.02
N PRO A 805 11.84 -47.41 12.02
CA PRO A 805 13.14 -48.09 11.91
C PRO A 805 14.30 -47.09 11.81
N LEU A 806 15.47 -47.48 12.30
CA LEU A 806 16.68 -46.65 12.28
C LEU A 806 16.98 -46.16 10.85
N GLY A 807 17.14 -44.85 10.68
CA GLY A 807 17.46 -44.21 9.39
C GLY A 807 16.31 -44.14 8.37
N ALA A 808 15.12 -44.68 8.68
CA ALA A 808 14.06 -44.82 7.69
C ALA A 808 13.34 -43.50 7.32
N THR A 809 13.26 -42.55 8.26
CA THR A 809 12.70 -41.21 8.05
C THR A 809 13.26 -40.26 9.11
N TRP A 810 12.85 -38.99 9.04
CA TRP A 810 13.15 -37.99 10.05
C TRP A 810 11.98 -37.84 11.02
N SER A 811 12.30 -37.87 12.32
CA SER A 811 11.36 -37.55 13.39
C SER A 811 12.11 -36.94 14.55
N TYR A 812 11.84 -35.67 14.82
CA TYR A 812 12.56 -34.91 15.84
C TYR A 812 12.55 -35.60 17.20
N CYS A 813 13.72 -35.73 17.83
CA CYS A 813 13.96 -36.65 18.94
C CYS A 813 14.77 -36.00 20.07
N ASN A 814 14.13 -35.68 21.20
CA ASN A 814 14.83 -35.12 22.37
C ASN A 814 15.68 -36.18 23.08
N ALA A 815 15.16 -37.40 23.24
CA ALA A 815 15.87 -38.52 23.88
C ALA A 815 17.22 -38.80 23.22
N GLY A 816 17.32 -38.65 21.89
CA GLY A 816 18.60 -38.80 21.18
C GLY A 816 19.66 -37.80 21.61
N PHE A 817 19.28 -36.55 21.89
CA PHE A 817 20.21 -35.55 22.43
C PHE A 817 20.57 -35.80 23.89
N VAL A 818 19.68 -36.40 24.68
CA VAL A 818 19.99 -36.84 26.05
C VAL A 818 21.02 -37.98 26.04
N ILE A 819 20.89 -38.94 25.13
CA ILE A 819 21.91 -39.97 24.90
C ILE A 819 23.24 -39.33 24.48
N ALA A 820 23.22 -38.35 23.57
CA ALA A 820 24.43 -37.63 23.17
C ALA A 820 25.11 -36.92 24.37
N GLY A 821 24.33 -36.28 25.23
CA GLY A 821 24.81 -35.72 26.49
C GLY A 821 25.44 -36.77 27.40
N ARG A 822 24.82 -37.95 27.54
CA ARG A 822 25.38 -39.06 28.33
C ARG A 822 26.70 -39.59 27.75
N VAL A 823 26.84 -39.65 26.43
CA VAL A 823 28.11 -39.99 25.77
C VAL A 823 29.19 -38.94 26.09
N ILE A 824 28.85 -37.65 26.09
CA ILE A 824 29.78 -36.58 26.52
C ILE A 824 30.26 -36.83 27.95
N GLU A 825 29.37 -37.19 28.88
CA GLU A 825 29.76 -37.50 30.27
C GLU A 825 30.76 -38.65 30.35
N LYS A 826 30.54 -39.72 29.58
CA LYS A 826 31.43 -40.88 29.53
C LYS A 826 32.80 -40.55 28.97
N LEU A 827 32.86 -39.78 27.88
CA LEU A 827 34.11 -39.45 27.20
C LEU A 827 34.94 -38.38 27.92
N THR A 828 34.29 -37.53 28.71
CA THR A 828 34.95 -36.44 29.46
C THR A 828 35.24 -36.81 30.91
N GLY A 829 34.48 -37.74 31.49
CA GLY A 829 34.52 -38.04 32.93
C GLY A 829 33.89 -36.94 33.79
N GLN A 830 33.16 -36.00 33.19
CA GLN A 830 32.47 -34.89 33.85
C GLN A 830 30.96 -35.04 33.71
N SER A 831 30.18 -34.29 34.50
CA SER A 831 28.76 -34.08 34.19
C SER A 831 28.61 -33.29 32.89
N TRP A 832 27.48 -33.44 32.20
CA TRP A 832 27.23 -32.71 30.95
C TRP A 832 27.35 -31.20 31.17
N ASP A 833 26.79 -30.69 32.27
CA ASP A 833 26.85 -29.27 32.64
C ASP A 833 28.30 -28.72 32.68
N ASN A 834 29.22 -29.47 33.28
CA ASN A 834 30.63 -29.07 33.38
C ASN A 834 31.35 -29.22 32.04
N ALA A 835 31.07 -30.28 31.28
CA ALA A 835 31.64 -30.47 29.95
C ALA A 835 31.24 -29.34 28.98
N MET A 836 29.97 -28.89 29.03
CA MET A 836 29.51 -27.73 28.25
C MET A 836 30.27 -26.45 28.63
N ARG A 837 30.48 -26.24 29.93
CA ARG A 837 31.23 -25.08 30.44
C ARG A 837 32.69 -25.09 29.98
N ASP A 838 33.37 -26.22 30.10
CA ASP A 838 34.80 -26.36 29.81
C ASP A 838 35.09 -26.37 28.31
N LEU A 839 34.27 -27.08 27.51
CA LEU A 839 34.54 -27.32 26.09
C LEU A 839 33.91 -26.29 25.17
N LEU A 840 32.90 -25.54 25.62
CA LEU A 840 32.18 -24.58 24.78
C LEU A 840 32.07 -23.19 25.41
N TYR A 841 31.55 -23.07 26.64
CA TYR A 841 31.21 -21.75 27.18
C TYR A 841 32.46 -20.93 27.51
N THR A 842 33.44 -21.54 28.19
CA THR A 842 34.68 -20.87 28.58
C THR A 842 35.53 -20.48 27.36
N PRO A 843 35.76 -21.36 26.36
CA PRO A 843 36.45 -20.99 25.12
C PRO A 843 35.79 -19.88 24.31
N LEU A 844 34.47 -19.71 24.43
CA LEU A 844 33.70 -18.68 23.73
C LEU A 844 33.46 -17.41 24.58
N GLY A 845 33.84 -17.42 25.86
CA GLY A 845 33.56 -16.31 26.78
C GLY A 845 32.08 -16.12 27.14
N LEU A 846 31.27 -17.18 27.08
CA LEU A 846 29.81 -17.14 27.33
C LEU A 846 29.49 -17.02 28.84
N SER A 847 29.76 -15.86 29.42
CA SER A 847 29.66 -15.60 30.86
C SER A 847 28.23 -15.57 31.42
N ARG A 848 27.21 -15.54 30.56
CA ARG A 848 25.77 -15.51 30.92
C ARG A 848 25.02 -16.70 30.32
N THR A 849 25.74 -17.79 30.03
CA THR A 849 25.16 -19.05 29.57
C THR A 849 25.31 -20.12 30.65
N VAL A 850 24.17 -20.67 31.08
CA VAL A 850 24.10 -21.61 32.20
C VAL A 850 23.14 -22.76 31.89
N THR A 851 23.34 -23.90 32.56
CA THR A 851 22.48 -25.08 32.41
C THR A 851 21.65 -25.38 33.67
N LEU A 852 22.07 -24.83 34.82
CA LEU A 852 21.44 -25.08 36.11
C LEU A 852 20.61 -23.87 36.58
N PRO A 853 19.38 -24.10 37.08
CA PRO A 853 18.57 -23.11 37.80
C PRO A 853 19.30 -22.27 38.83
N GLU A 854 20.11 -22.89 39.68
CA GLU A 854 20.90 -22.24 40.73
C GLU A 854 21.93 -21.25 40.18
N ASP A 855 22.46 -21.50 38.98
CA ASP A 855 23.36 -20.59 38.29
C ASP A 855 22.57 -19.46 37.61
N ALA A 856 21.39 -19.75 37.05
CA ALA A 856 20.53 -18.73 36.44
C ALA A 856 20.09 -17.67 37.47
N LEU A 857 19.86 -18.06 38.72
CA LEU A 857 19.54 -17.14 39.82
C LEU A 857 20.62 -16.06 40.06
N LEU A 858 21.85 -16.28 39.62
CA LEU A 858 22.94 -15.30 39.69
C LEU A 858 22.82 -14.20 38.62
N HIS A 859 21.91 -14.37 37.67
CA HIS A 859 21.62 -13.46 36.57
C HIS A 859 20.19 -12.94 36.64
N ARG A 860 19.94 -11.84 35.92
CA ARG A 860 18.57 -11.41 35.64
C ARG A 860 17.92 -12.45 34.73
N THR A 861 16.86 -13.10 35.21
CA THR A 861 16.32 -14.31 34.58
C THR A 861 14.85 -14.16 34.23
N ALA A 862 14.49 -14.48 32.99
CA ALA A 862 13.12 -14.49 32.51
C ALA A 862 12.36 -15.72 33.00
N VAL A 863 11.11 -15.53 33.45
CA VAL A 863 10.14 -16.60 33.65
C VAL A 863 9.19 -16.65 32.47
N GLY A 864 8.71 -17.84 32.10
CA GLY A 864 7.75 -17.97 31.01
C GLY A 864 6.36 -17.46 31.40
N HIS A 865 5.60 -17.00 30.42
CA HIS A 865 4.21 -16.60 30.56
C HIS A 865 3.33 -17.39 29.57
N VAL A 866 2.11 -17.69 29.99
CA VAL A 866 1.09 -18.41 29.23
C VAL A 866 -0.17 -17.58 29.17
N HIS A 867 -1.00 -17.77 28.14
CA HIS A 867 -2.29 -17.10 27.98
C HIS A 867 -3.31 -18.06 27.37
N GLU A 868 -4.60 -17.72 27.48
CA GLU A 868 -5.69 -18.38 26.78
C GLU A 868 -6.38 -17.35 25.88
N GLY A 869 -6.39 -17.59 24.58
CA GLY A 869 -6.96 -16.66 23.60
C GLY A 869 -6.26 -15.30 23.62
N ASP A 870 -7.04 -14.24 23.85
CA ASP A 870 -6.58 -12.85 23.88
C ASP A 870 -6.33 -12.31 25.30
N GLU A 871 -6.34 -13.16 26.32
CA GLU A 871 -6.08 -12.74 27.70
C GLU A 871 -4.66 -12.23 27.92
N GLU A 872 -4.50 -11.38 28.94
CA GLU A 872 -3.17 -10.90 29.36
C GLU A 872 -2.29 -12.07 29.80
N PRO A 873 -1.01 -12.12 29.38
CA PRO A 873 -0.12 -13.21 29.75
C PRO A 873 0.09 -13.30 31.27
N ARG A 874 -0.13 -14.49 31.82
CA ARG A 874 0.10 -14.81 33.23
C ARG A 874 1.35 -15.66 33.38
N ARG A 875 2.06 -15.50 34.50
CA ARG A 875 3.26 -16.30 34.79
C ARG A 875 2.95 -17.80 34.69
N ALA A 876 3.81 -18.54 34.00
CA ALA A 876 3.72 -19.99 33.90
C ALA A 876 3.87 -20.66 35.29
N PRO A 877 3.15 -21.76 35.55
CA PRO A 877 3.17 -22.42 36.85
C PRO A 877 4.50 -23.12 37.16
N VAL A 878 5.24 -23.52 36.12
CA VAL A 878 6.54 -24.20 36.19
C VAL A 878 7.55 -23.39 35.39
N TRP A 879 8.74 -23.17 35.97
CA TRP A 879 9.77 -22.37 35.31
C TRP A 879 10.62 -23.19 34.35
N VAL A 880 11.13 -24.35 34.76
CA VAL A 880 12.15 -25.11 34.02
C VAL A 880 11.71 -26.56 33.80
N LEU A 881 12.09 -27.15 32.67
CA LEU A 881 11.89 -28.58 32.39
C LEU A 881 12.79 -29.45 33.31
N PRO A 882 12.56 -30.77 33.41
CA PRO A 882 13.39 -31.65 34.23
C PRO A 882 14.86 -31.65 33.82
N ARG A 883 15.80 -31.72 34.78
CA ARG A 883 17.26 -31.64 34.55
C ARG A 883 17.76 -32.66 33.53
N SER A 884 17.15 -33.84 33.49
CA SER A 884 17.42 -34.91 32.52
C SER A 884 17.31 -34.50 31.05
N LEU A 885 16.55 -33.43 30.75
CA LEU A 885 16.40 -32.89 29.40
C LEU A 885 17.46 -31.82 29.06
N GLY A 886 18.47 -31.65 29.92
CA GLY A 886 19.55 -30.67 29.78
C GLY A 886 20.10 -30.55 28.36
N PRO A 887 20.68 -31.65 27.82
CA PRO A 887 21.25 -31.69 26.46
C PRO A 887 20.29 -31.33 25.33
N ALA A 888 18.97 -31.41 25.58
CA ALA A 888 17.94 -31.19 24.57
C ALA A 888 17.25 -29.82 24.69
N GLY A 889 17.30 -29.13 25.84
CA GLY A 889 16.48 -27.92 25.99
C GLY A 889 16.60 -27.05 27.24
N LEU A 890 17.60 -27.19 28.12
CA LEU A 890 17.66 -26.42 29.38
C LEU A 890 18.71 -25.31 29.44
N ILE A 891 19.41 -25.02 28.35
CA ILE A 891 20.36 -23.91 28.37
C ILE A 891 19.57 -22.61 28.54
N SER A 892 20.02 -21.78 29.48
CA SER A 892 19.60 -20.38 29.60
C SER A 892 20.74 -19.48 29.17
N SER A 893 20.45 -18.49 28.34
CA SER A 893 21.47 -17.63 27.72
C SER A 893 20.95 -16.22 27.55
N SER A 894 21.86 -15.24 27.57
CA SER A 894 21.59 -13.89 27.08
C SER A 894 21.65 -13.85 25.55
N VAL A 895 21.14 -12.76 24.99
CA VAL A 895 21.18 -12.47 23.56
C VAL A 895 22.63 -12.37 23.04
N SER A 896 23.51 -11.73 23.81
CA SER A 896 24.94 -11.55 23.51
C SER A 896 25.66 -12.89 23.34
N ASP A 897 25.40 -13.83 24.25
CA ASP A 897 26.07 -15.12 24.29
C ASP A 897 25.58 -16.04 23.16
N VAL A 898 24.28 -15.95 22.80
CA VAL A 898 23.74 -16.66 21.63
C VAL A 898 24.39 -16.14 20.35
N LEU A 899 24.57 -14.82 20.21
CA LEU A 899 25.27 -14.24 19.05
C LEU A 899 26.75 -14.62 19.02
N ALA A 900 27.43 -14.67 20.16
CA ALA A 900 28.82 -15.12 20.24
C ALA A 900 28.98 -16.59 19.79
N PHE A 901 28.05 -17.47 20.19
CA PHE A 901 27.99 -18.83 19.67
C PHE A 901 27.72 -18.87 18.16
N ALA A 902 26.74 -18.11 17.68
CA ALA A 902 26.44 -18.03 16.25
C ALA A 902 27.66 -17.54 15.43
N ARG A 903 28.42 -16.59 15.99
CA ARG A 903 29.63 -16.06 15.36
C ARG A 903 30.75 -17.09 15.24
N MET A 904 30.89 -18.00 16.21
CA MET A 904 31.84 -19.12 16.08
C MET A 904 31.54 -19.99 14.86
N HIS A 905 30.26 -20.24 14.58
CA HIS A 905 29.84 -20.99 13.39
C HIS A 905 30.05 -20.19 12.09
N LEU A 906 29.79 -18.88 12.10
CA LEU A 906 30.11 -17.98 10.98
C LEU A 906 31.62 -17.93 10.68
N ASN A 907 32.45 -18.01 11.72
CA ASN A 907 33.91 -17.97 11.64
C ASN A 907 34.57 -19.36 11.59
N ASP A 908 33.87 -20.36 11.04
CA ASP A 908 34.41 -21.71 10.81
C ASP A 908 35.09 -22.34 12.03
N GLY A 909 34.42 -22.25 13.17
CA GLY A 909 34.83 -22.90 14.42
C GLY A 909 35.71 -22.05 15.34
N VAL A 910 35.88 -20.76 15.06
CA VAL A 910 36.80 -19.87 15.80
C VAL A 910 36.04 -18.83 16.64
N ALA A 911 36.40 -18.74 17.91
CA ALA A 911 35.90 -17.74 18.86
C ALA A 911 36.40 -16.33 18.53
N ALA A 912 35.80 -15.31 19.14
CA ALA A 912 36.18 -13.91 18.93
C ALA A 912 37.62 -13.59 19.34
N ASP A 913 38.19 -14.31 20.31
CA ASP A 913 39.58 -14.14 20.78
C ASP A 913 40.61 -14.95 19.96
N GLY A 914 40.16 -15.67 18.92
CA GLY A 914 40.99 -16.55 18.10
C GLY A 914 41.09 -17.99 18.60
N THR A 915 40.45 -18.33 19.73
CA THR A 915 40.39 -19.71 20.25
C THR A 915 39.64 -20.60 19.26
N ARG A 916 40.27 -21.70 18.83
CA ARG A 916 39.61 -22.70 17.96
C ARG A 916 38.80 -23.66 18.81
N VAL A 917 37.47 -23.62 18.64
CA VAL A 917 36.52 -24.52 19.31
C VAL A 917 36.21 -25.73 18.43
N LEU A 918 36.05 -25.50 17.12
CA LEU A 918 35.86 -26.54 16.11
C LEU A 918 36.85 -26.38 14.97
N THR A 919 37.19 -27.47 14.30
CA THR A 919 37.83 -27.41 12.98
C THR A 919 36.87 -26.81 11.96
N ALA A 920 37.39 -26.16 10.92
CA ALA A 920 36.57 -25.61 9.85
C ALA A 920 35.74 -26.72 9.15
N GLU A 921 36.31 -27.93 9.04
CA GLU A 921 35.63 -29.10 8.49
C GLU A 921 34.44 -29.52 9.36
N SER A 922 34.61 -29.62 10.69
CA SER A 922 33.51 -29.94 11.61
C SER A 922 32.42 -28.87 11.61
N ALA A 923 32.78 -27.59 11.61
CA ALA A 923 31.82 -26.49 11.53
C ALA A 923 31.02 -26.51 10.21
N ALA A 924 31.68 -26.80 9.08
CA ALA A 924 31.02 -26.97 7.78
C ALA A 924 30.11 -28.21 7.76
N ALA A 925 30.58 -29.35 8.26
CA ALA A 925 29.81 -30.60 8.33
C ALA A 925 28.52 -30.44 9.15
N MET A 926 28.52 -29.58 10.18
CA MET A 926 27.30 -29.26 10.93
C MET A 926 26.23 -28.55 10.09
N ARG A 927 26.64 -27.79 9.06
CA ARG A 927 25.75 -27.00 8.18
C ARG A 927 25.36 -27.73 6.90
N ASP A 928 26.07 -28.80 6.55
CA ASP A 928 25.80 -29.60 5.36
C ASP A 928 24.49 -30.39 5.46
N GLU A 929 23.86 -30.65 4.32
CA GLU A 929 22.65 -31.46 4.24
C GLU A 929 22.94 -32.90 4.67
N GLN A 930 22.31 -33.36 5.75
CA GLN A 930 22.37 -34.76 6.19
C GLN A 930 21.08 -35.51 5.84
N VAL A 931 19.93 -34.88 6.04
CA VAL A 931 18.61 -35.49 5.79
C VAL A 931 17.59 -34.44 5.36
N ARG A 932 16.70 -34.79 4.43
CA ARG A 932 15.56 -33.95 4.03
C ARG A 932 14.36 -34.24 4.91
N LEU A 933 13.62 -33.20 5.29
CA LEU A 933 12.45 -33.36 6.13
C LEU A 933 11.25 -33.82 5.27
N PRO A 934 10.40 -34.74 5.76
CA PRO A 934 9.14 -35.10 5.12
C PRO A 934 8.20 -33.89 4.95
N ASP A 935 8.31 -32.94 5.86
CA ASP A 935 7.58 -31.68 5.87
C ASP A 935 8.56 -30.51 5.80
N PRO A 936 8.69 -29.84 4.63
CA PRO A 936 9.60 -28.73 4.46
C PRO A 936 9.03 -27.38 4.94
N TYR A 937 7.80 -27.34 5.46
CA TYR A 937 7.07 -26.09 5.71
C TYR A 937 7.01 -25.70 7.19
N THR A 938 7.02 -26.67 8.12
CA THR A 938 6.88 -26.36 9.57
C THR A 938 8.14 -25.74 10.17
N LEU A 939 9.31 -26.34 9.94
CA LEU A 939 10.59 -25.86 10.48
C LEU A 939 11.55 -25.45 9.36
N ALA A 940 11.90 -26.40 8.49
CA ALA A 940 12.93 -26.23 7.47
C ALA A 940 12.83 -27.35 6.42
N ASP A 941 13.51 -27.23 5.28
CA ASP A 941 13.49 -28.25 4.22
C ASP A 941 14.46 -29.42 4.48
N SER A 942 15.52 -29.19 5.23
CA SER A 942 16.53 -30.20 5.54
C SER A 942 17.21 -29.98 6.89
N TRP A 943 17.98 -30.97 7.33
CA TRP A 943 18.66 -31.01 8.63
C TRP A 943 20.15 -31.33 8.45
N GLY A 944 20.99 -30.64 9.21
CA GLY A 944 22.44 -30.84 9.33
C GLY A 944 22.82 -31.63 10.59
N LEU A 945 24.05 -31.49 11.10
CA LEU A 945 24.39 -32.06 12.41
C LEU A 945 24.00 -31.05 13.51
N GLY A 946 22.74 -31.11 13.93
CA GLY A 946 22.14 -30.25 14.94
C GLY A 946 21.45 -29.00 14.41
N TRP A 947 21.90 -28.43 13.29
CA TRP A 947 21.24 -27.30 12.63
C TRP A 947 20.08 -27.75 11.75
N PHE A 948 18.97 -27.01 11.72
CA PHE A 948 18.08 -27.09 10.56
C PHE A 948 18.53 -26.14 9.45
N ARG A 949 18.21 -26.49 8.22
CA ARG A 949 18.58 -25.76 7.01
C ARG A 949 17.33 -25.29 6.30
N LEU A 950 17.25 -23.99 6.07
CA LEU A 950 16.11 -23.32 5.44
C LEU A 950 16.48 -22.91 4.01
N ASP A 951 15.46 -22.83 3.17
CA ASP A 951 15.52 -22.23 1.84
C ASP A 951 14.54 -21.05 1.79
N TRP A 952 15.07 -19.84 1.74
CA TRP A 952 14.30 -18.62 1.53
C TRP A 952 14.44 -18.18 0.08
N ASN A 953 13.56 -18.73 -0.76
CA ASN A 953 13.43 -18.39 -2.18
C ASN A 953 14.74 -18.55 -2.99
N GLY A 954 15.50 -19.60 -2.72
CA GLY A 954 16.80 -19.90 -3.33
C GLY A 954 18.00 -19.52 -2.46
N THR A 955 17.78 -18.82 -1.34
CA THR A 955 18.85 -18.45 -0.39
C THR A 955 18.94 -19.47 0.74
N ARG A 956 20.14 -20.01 0.99
CA ARG A 956 20.38 -21.02 2.02
C ARG A 956 20.69 -20.38 3.38
N LEU A 957 19.90 -20.71 4.39
CA LEU A 957 20.13 -20.32 5.79
C LEU A 957 20.26 -21.56 6.68
N ILE A 958 20.90 -21.38 7.83
CA ILE A 958 20.79 -22.32 8.95
C ILE A 958 20.10 -21.63 10.13
N GLY A 959 19.50 -22.43 11.00
CA GLY A 959 18.90 -21.90 12.20
C GLY A 959 18.48 -22.98 13.18
N HIS A 960 17.97 -22.53 14.32
CA HIS A 960 17.29 -23.38 15.26
C HIS A 960 16.23 -22.58 16.02
N ASP A 961 15.11 -23.22 16.35
CA ASP A 961 14.02 -22.66 17.18
C ASP A 961 13.93 -23.45 18.50
N GLY A 962 13.54 -22.79 19.58
CA GLY A 962 13.49 -23.41 20.89
C GLY A 962 12.32 -22.92 21.70
N ASN A 963 11.44 -23.84 22.09
CA ASN A 963 10.32 -23.56 22.98
C ASN A 963 10.51 -24.31 24.31
N THR A 964 10.17 -23.63 25.40
CA THR A 964 9.93 -24.22 26.72
C THR A 964 8.59 -23.72 27.25
N ILE A 965 8.31 -23.94 28.54
CA ILE A 965 7.04 -23.54 29.15
C ILE A 965 6.99 -22.01 29.23
N GLY A 966 6.28 -21.39 28.28
CA GLY A 966 6.07 -19.95 28.20
C GLY A 966 7.29 -19.14 27.75
N GLN A 967 8.33 -19.75 27.18
CA GLN A 967 9.46 -19.04 26.56
C GLN A 967 9.76 -19.57 25.16
N SER A 968 10.20 -18.69 24.27
CA SER A 968 10.56 -19.02 22.90
C SER A 968 11.85 -18.31 22.49
N ALA A 969 12.71 -19.03 21.78
CA ALA A 969 13.96 -18.54 21.21
C ALA A 969 14.03 -18.89 19.72
N PHE A 970 14.51 -17.94 18.91
CA PHE A 970 14.64 -18.09 17.47
C PHE A 970 16.04 -17.65 17.05
N LEU A 971 16.78 -18.50 16.34
CA LEU A 971 18.12 -18.18 15.84
C LEU A 971 18.18 -18.43 14.33
N ARG A 972 18.57 -17.42 13.57
CA ARG A 972 18.81 -17.50 12.11
C ARG A 972 20.20 -17.01 11.78
N ILE A 973 20.89 -17.75 10.93
CA ILE A 973 22.24 -17.43 10.45
C ILE A 973 22.22 -17.52 8.93
N LEU A 974 22.71 -16.47 8.27
CA LEU A 974 22.97 -16.40 6.83
C LEU A 974 24.48 -16.32 6.63
N PRO A 975 25.16 -17.47 6.46
CA PRO A 975 26.61 -17.50 6.34
C PRO A 975 27.15 -16.68 5.16
N GLU A 976 26.46 -16.71 4.02
CA GLU A 976 26.91 -16.04 2.79
C GLU A 976 27.03 -14.52 2.92
N GLN A 977 26.33 -13.91 3.88
CA GLN A 977 26.36 -12.47 4.13
C GLN A 977 26.84 -12.09 5.54
N ASP A 978 27.38 -13.03 6.31
CA ASP A 978 27.86 -12.82 7.69
C ASP A 978 26.81 -12.13 8.59
N VAL A 979 25.59 -12.71 8.60
CA VAL A 979 24.46 -12.24 9.42
C VAL A 979 24.01 -13.31 10.39
N ALA A 980 23.80 -12.94 11.65
CA ALA A 980 23.15 -13.75 12.67
C ALA A 980 22.10 -12.92 13.42
N VAL A 981 20.92 -13.47 13.61
CA VAL A 981 19.81 -12.82 14.32
C VAL A 981 19.23 -13.79 15.34
N THR A 982 19.10 -13.33 16.57
CA THR A 982 18.47 -14.08 17.66
C THR A 982 17.39 -13.27 18.35
N LEU A 983 16.24 -13.88 18.61
CA LEU A 983 15.13 -13.30 19.35
C LEU A 983 14.76 -14.22 20.51
N LEU A 984 14.80 -13.69 21.73
CA LEU A 984 14.46 -14.39 22.96
C LEU A 984 13.21 -13.74 23.56
N THR A 985 12.20 -14.53 23.91
CA THR A 985 10.90 -14.03 24.39
C THR A 985 10.37 -14.89 25.53
N ASN A 986 9.53 -14.31 26.38
CA ASN A 986 8.96 -15.01 27.55
C ASN A 986 7.43 -15.06 27.59
N GLY A 987 6.75 -15.07 26.45
CA GLY A 987 5.31 -15.28 26.34
C GLY A 987 4.65 -14.43 25.26
N GLY A 988 3.32 -14.47 25.16
CA GLY A 988 2.55 -13.74 24.14
C GLY A 988 2.46 -14.48 22.80
N HIS A 989 2.17 -13.75 21.73
CA HIS A 989 2.11 -14.27 20.36
C HIS A 989 3.49 -14.29 19.71
N THR A 990 4.40 -15.11 20.27
CA THR A 990 5.84 -15.07 19.95
C THR A 990 6.16 -15.41 18.51
N ARG A 991 5.38 -16.30 17.88
CA ARG A 991 5.57 -16.67 16.46
C ARG A 991 5.30 -15.50 15.52
N ASP A 992 4.25 -14.73 15.77
CA ASP A 992 3.87 -13.58 14.93
C ASP A 992 4.88 -12.43 15.06
N LEU A 993 5.37 -12.21 16.30
CA LEU A 993 6.49 -11.30 16.55
C LEU A 993 7.73 -11.73 15.75
N TYR A 994 8.11 -13.00 15.86
CA TYR A 994 9.25 -13.57 15.13
C TYR A 994 9.10 -13.40 13.61
N GLU A 995 7.98 -13.83 13.03
CA GLU A 995 7.80 -13.80 11.57
C GLU A 995 7.77 -12.38 11.02
N THR A 996 7.18 -11.44 11.75
CA THR A 996 7.16 -10.03 11.34
C THR A 996 8.56 -9.42 11.45
N LEU A 997 9.18 -9.53 12.63
CA LEU A 997 10.42 -8.84 12.94
C LEU A 997 11.60 -9.43 12.16
N ILE A 998 11.74 -10.75 12.07
CA ILE A 998 12.85 -11.38 11.36
C ILE A 998 12.73 -11.17 9.85
N ARG A 999 11.50 -11.15 9.29
CA ARG A 999 11.28 -10.78 7.89
C ARG A 999 11.75 -9.35 7.61
N GLU A 1000 11.40 -8.40 8.47
CA GLU A 1000 11.88 -7.01 8.37
C GLU A 1000 13.40 -6.94 8.49
N VAL A 1001 14.00 -7.57 9.50
CA VAL A 1001 15.46 -7.54 9.72
C VAL A 1001 16.23 -8.09 8.51
N PHE A 1002 15.86 -9.27 8.00
CA PHE A 1002 16.57 -9.86 6.86
C PHE A 1002 16.33 -9.09 5.56
N ARG A 1003 15.09 -8.67 5.28
CA ARG A 1003 14.81 -7.83 4.10
C ARG A 1003 15.63 -6.53 4.15
N ASP A 1004 15.61 -5.85 5.29
CA ASP A 1004 16.20 -4.52 5.42
C ASP A 1004 17.74 -4.57 5.47
N LEU A 1005 18.33 -5.60 6.11
CA LEU A 1005 19.79 -5.73 6.22
C LEU A 1005 20.47 -6.49 5.08
N THR A 1006 19.77 -7.44 4.44
CA THR A 1006 20.38 -8.41 3.49
C THR A 1006 19.68 -8.44 2.12
N GLY A 1007 18.49 -7.84 2.01
CA GLY A 1007 17.64 -7.96 0.81
C GLY A 1007 17.00 -9.35 0.63
N VAL A 1008 17.20 -10.28 1.57
CA VAL A 1008 16.66 -11.64 1.50
C VAL A 1008 15.23 -11.65 2.06
N GLU A 1009 14.28 -12.08 1.24
CA GLU A 1009 12.88 -12.24 1.64
C GLU A 1009 12.63 -13.63 2.23
N MET A 1010 12.11 -13.65 3.47
CA MET A 1010 11.72 -14.88 4.16
C MET A 1010 10.61 -15.60 3.39
N ALA A 1011 10.71 -16.93 3.24
CA ALA A 1011 9.69 -17.73 2.57
C ALA A 1011 8.30 -17.52 3.17
N SER A 1012 7.27 -17.50 2.33
CA SER A 1012 5.87 -17.41 2.78
C SER A 1012 5.43 -18.71 3.46
N PRO A 1013 4.66 -18.63 4.56
CA PRO A 1013 4.03 -19.81 5.15
C PRO A 1013 3.16 -20.55 4.13
N LEU A 1014 3.05 -21.86 4.28
CA LEU A 1014 2.15 -22.67 3.45
C LEU A 1014 0.70 -22.21 3.66
N GLN A 1015 -0.01 -21.96 2.56
CA GLN A 1015 -1.44 -21.66 2.57
C GLN A 1015 -2.20 -22.66 1.69
N PRO A 1016 -3.49 -22.90 1.95
CA PRO A 1016 -4.33 -23.66 1.02
C PRO A 1016 -4.37 -22.94 -0.33
N PRO A 1017 -4.43 -23.69 -1.45
CA PRO A 1017 -4.50 -23.11 -2.78
C PRO A 1017 -5.78 -22.28 -2.94
N ALA A 1018 -5.70 -21.16 -3.66
CA ALA A 1018 -6.83 -20.27 -3.92
C ALA A 1018 -7.97 -20.99 -4.68
N GLU A 1019 -7.61 -21.93 -5.54
CA GLU A 1019 -8.56 -22.88 -6.14
C GLU A 1019 -8.59 -24.16 -5.30
N PRO A 1020 -9.75 -24.59 -4.76
CA PRO A 1020 -9.84 -25.81 -3.99
C PRO A 1020 -9.39 -27.03 -4.80
N VAL A 1021 -8.41 -27.76 -4.26
CA VAL A 1021 -7.93 -29.02 -4.85
C VAL A 1021 -8.70 -30.19 -4.22
N THR A 1022 -9.10 -31.18 -5.02
CA THR A 1022 -9.63 -32.43 -4.47
C THR A 1022 -8.49 -33.43 -4.34
N ALA A 1023 -8.22 -33.93 -3.13
CA ALA A 1023 -7.26 -35.00 -2.86
C ALA A 1023 -7.98 -36.18 -2.20
N ASP A 1024 -7.58 -37.40 -2.52
CA ASP A 1024 -8.22 -38.60 -1.95
C ASP A 1024 -7.66 -38.87 -0.54
N ILE A 1025 -8.49 -38.67 0.49
CA ILE A 1025 -8.08 -38.98 1.87
C ILE A 1025 -8.17 -40.49 2.17
N THR A 1026 -8.89 -41.27 1.36
CA THR A 1026 -9.20 -42.68 1.64
C THR A 1026 -7.96 -43.53 1.97
N PRO A 1027 -6.81 -43.39 1.27
CA PRO A 1027 -5.59 -44.15 1.61
C PRO A 1027 -5.03 -43.82 3.00
N HIS A 1028 -5.35 -42.64 3.52
CA HIS A 1028 -4.79 -42.09 4.76
C HIS A 1028 -5.72 -42.24 5.97
N VAL A 1029 -6.97 -42.68 5.78
CA VAL A 1029 -7.94 -42.96 6.85
C VAL A 1029 -7.41 -44.07 7.75
N GLY A 1030 -7.40 -43.84 9.07
CA GLY A 1030 -6.87 -44.78 10.05
C GLY A 1030 -6.49 -44.11 11.37
N THR A 1031 -5.92 -44.89 12.28
CA THR A 1031 -5.37 -44.38 13.54
C THR A 1031 -3.85 -44.40 13.48
N TYR A 1032 -3.24 -43.28 13.83
CA TYR A 1032 -1.80 -43.12 13.94
C TYR A 1032 -1.44 -42.92 15.42
N ARG A 1033 -0.37 -43.56 15.90
CA ARG A 1033 -0.03 -43.52 17.32
C ARG A 1033 1.48 -43.50 17.57
N ARG A 1034 1.88 -42.64 18.50
CA ARG A 1034 3.18 -42.63 19.20
C ARG A 1034 2.94 -42.45 20.70
N THR A 1035 3.99 -42.42 21.52
CA THR A 1035 3.85 -42.45 22.99
C THR A 1035 2.98 -41.30 23.54
N SER A 1036 3.17 -40.08 23.04
CA SER A 1036 2.50 -38.86 23.54
C SER A 1036 1.23 -38.48 22.78
N ILE A 1037 0.97 -39.07 21.60
CA ILE A 1037 -0.12 -38.63 20.72
C ILE A 1037 -0.80 -39.81 20.02
N ARG A 1038 -2.14 -39.77 20.00
CA ARG A 1038 -2.99 -40.59 19.10
C ARG A 1038 -3.74 -39.67 18.14
N MET A 1039 -3.65 -39.95 16.84
CA MET A 1039 -4.36 -39.23 15.78
C MET A 1039 -5.35 -40.15 15.08
N GLU A 1040 -6.55 -39.68 14.82
CA GLU A 1040 -7.60 -40.39 14.09
C GLU A 1040 -7.97 -39.59 12.84
N VAL A 1041 -7.68 -40.17 11.67
CA VAL A 1041 -8.01 -39.58 10.36
C VAL A 1041 -9.24 -40.25 9.82
N SER A 1042 -10.26 -39.47 9.44
CA SER A 1042 -11.53 -39.99 8.95
C SER A 1042 -12.05 -39.21 7.73
N ALA A 1043 -12.83 -39.90 6.89
CA ALA A 1043 -13.59 -39.29 5.82
C ALA A 1043 -15.02 -39.04 6.30
N ALA A 1044 -15.35 -37.80 6.69
CA ALA A 1044 -16.70 -37.41 7.08
C ALA A 1044 -17.49 -36.87 5.88
N GLU A 1045 -18.82 -36.85 5.96
CA GLU A 1045 -19.69 -36.27 4.92
C GLU A 1045 -19.40 -34.79 4.67
N SER A 1046 -18.90 -34.07 5.68
CA SER A 1046 -18.49 -32.66 5.59
C SER A 1046 -17.07 -32.45 5.06
N GLY A 1047 -16.33 -33.52 4.72
CA GLY A 1047 -14.93 -33.47 4.29
C GLY A 1047 -13.96 -34.24 5.22
N PRO A 1048 -12.67 -34.35 4.84
CA PRO A 1048 -11.63 -35.00 5.64
C PRO A 1048 -11.44 -34.36 7.03
N ARG A 1049 -11.31 -35.18 8.08
CA ARG A 1049 -11.15 -34.74 9.48
C ARG A 1049 -9.94 -35.37 10.15
N LEU A 1050 -9.29 -34.62 11.04
CA LEU A 1050 -8.22 -35.08 11.91
C LEU A 1050 -8.59 -34.82 13.39
N ARG A 1051 -8.67 -35.87 14.19
CA ARG A 1051 -8.79 -35.78 15.65
C ARG A 1051 -7.46 -36.11 16.29
N VAL A 1052 -6.95 -35.26 17.17
CA VAL A 1052 -5.67 -35.42 17.86
C VAL A 1052 -5.90 -35.50 19.37
N HIS A 1053 -5.45 -36.60 19.98
CA HIS A 1053 -5.38 -36.79 21.43
C HIS A 1053 -3.93 -36.59 21.86
N VAL A 1054 -3.68 -35.61 22.72
CA VAL A 1054 -2.36 -35.33 23.28
C VAL A 1054 -2.35 -35.76 24.75
N ASP A 1055 -1.56 -36.78 25.07
CA ASP A 1055 -1.30 -37.19 26.45
C ASP A 1055 -0.24 -36.26 27.04
N ARG A 1056 -0.69 -35.30 27.87
CA ARG A 1056 0.17 -34.33 28.54
C ARG A 1056 0.47 -34.69 30.00
N ALA A 1057 0.11 -35.90 30.45
CA ALA A 1057 0.26 -36.30 31.84
C ALA A 1057 1.73 -36.29 32.30
N ALA A 1058 2.67 -36.60 31.40
CA ALA A 1058 4.12 -36.54 31.67
C ALA A 1058 4.64 -35.11 31.93
N MET A 1059 3.88 -34.07 31.54
CA MET A 1059 4.18 -32.66 31.81
C MET A 1059 3.33 -32.09 32.95
N GLY A 1060 2.52 -32.93 33.63
CA GLY A 1060 1.62 -32.51 34.70
C GLY A 1060 0.36 -31.78 34.23
N LEU A 1061 -0.08 -32.01 32.99
CA LEU A 1061 -1.27 -31.38 32.38
C LEU A 1061 -2.31 -32.44 31.97
N ASP A 1062 -3.57 -32.04 31.87
CA ASP A 1062 -4.68 -32.92 31.46
C ASP A 1062 -4.58 -33.35 29.97
N GLU A 1063 -5.20 -34.48 29.63
CA GLU A 1063 -5.35 -34.92 28.24
C GLU A 1063 -6.12 -33.87 27.45
N GLU A 1064 -5.59 -33.52 26.28
CA GLU A 1064 -6.21 -32.55 25.39
C GLU A 1064 -6.66 -33.25 24.10
N VAL A 1065 -7.91 -33.01 23.71
CA VAL A 1065 -8.48 -33.52 22.45
C VAL A 1065 -8.79 -32.34 21.54
N LYS A 1066 -8.24 -32.37 20.32
CA LYS A 1066 -8.46 -31.34 19.29
C LYS A 1066 -9.02 -31.96 18.02
N ASP A 1067 -10.00 -31.29 17.42
CA ASP A 1067 -10.65 -31.70 16.17
C ASP A 1067 -10.37 -30.65 15.08
N TYR A 1068 -9.91 -31.10 13.91
CA TYR A 1068 -9.54 -30.26 12.79
C TYR A 1068 -10.17 -30.69 11.48
N ASP A 1069 -10.47 -29.70 10.63
CA ASP A 1069 -10.71 -29.91 9.20
C ASP A 1069 -9.37 -30.07 8.48
N LEU A 1070 -9.24 -31.14 7.69
CA LEU A 1070 -8.09 -31.37 6.83
C LEU A 1070 -8.35 -30.75 5.46
N VAL A 1071 -7.74 -29.59 5.21
CA VAL A 1071 -7.90 -28.87 3.93
C VAL A 1071 -6.83 -29.37 2.94
N PRO A 1072 -7.23 -29.89 1.77
CA PRO A 1072 -6.29 -30.43 0.79
C PRO A 1072 -5.44 -29.32 0.14
N VAL A 1073 -4.13 -29.56 0.04
CA VAL A 1073 -3.19 -28.75 -0.75
C VAL A 1073 -2.80 -29.48 -2.03
N ARG A 1074 -2.41 -30.75 -1.89
CA ARG A 1074 -2.14 -31.71 -2.98
C ARG A 1074 -2.22 -33.13 -2.43
N GLU A 1075 -2.09 -34.14 -3.28
CA GLU A 1075 -2.06 -35.53 -2.85
C GLU A 1075 -1.01 -35.76 -1.73
N GLY A 1076 -1.45 -36.36 -0.62
CA GLY A 1076 -0.63 -36.61 0.57
C GLY A 1076 -0.27 -35.38 1.41
N LEU A 1077 -0.70 -34.16 1.06
CA LEU A 1077 -0.43 -32.94 1.83
C LEU A 1077 -1.72 -32.16 2.09
N TYR A 1078 -2.04 -32.04 3.37
CA TYR A 1078 -3.17 -31.28 3.88
C TYR A 1078 -2.68 -30.18 4.81
N VAL A 1079 -3.55 -29.24 5.14
CA VAL A 1079 -3.30 -28.24 6.18
C VAL A 1079 -4.47 -28.21 7.17
N ILE A 1080 -4.13 -27.96 8.43
CA ILE A 1080 -5.08 -27.68 9.51
C ILE A 1080 -4.85 -26.24 10.01
N ARG A 1081 -5.87 -25.66 10.62
CA ARG A 1081 -5.77 -24.35 11.27
C ARG A 1081 -6.46 -24.41 12.62
N GLU A 1082 -5.77 -23.97 13.67
CA GLU A 1082 -6.40 -23.85 14.99
C GLU A 1082 -7.46 -22.73 14.98
N PRO A 1083 -8.57 -22.88 15.72
CA PRO A 1083 -9.54 -21.80 15.86
C PRO A 1083 -8.87 -20.51 16.38
N GLY A 1084 -9.00 -19.41 15.63
CA GLY A 1084 -8.39 -18.12 15.97
C GLY A 1084 -6.96 -17.92 15.48
N ALA A 1085 -6.29 -18.94 14.94
CA ALA A 1085 -4.96 -18.79 14.34
C ALA A 1085 -5.06 -18.32 12.88
N GLU A 1086 -4.16 -17.41 12.47
CA GLU A 1086 -4.02 -17.00 11.06
C GLU A 1086 -3.18 -18.01 10.24
N THR A 1087 -2.33 -18.78 10.91
CA THR A 1087 -1.33 -19.66 10.29
C THR A 1087 -1.83 -21.10 10.10
N TRP A 1088 -1.55 -21.66 8.93
CA TRP A 1088 -1.87 -23.05 8.59
C TRP A 1088 -0.72 -23.98 8.96
N THR A 1089 -1.04 -25.14 9.54
CA THR A 1089 -0.07 -26.19 9.89
C THR A 1089 -0.18 -27.36 8.90
N PRO A 1090 0.91 -27.81 8.28
CA PRO A 1090 0.91 -28.94 7.35
C PRO A 1090 0.66 -30.28 8.07
N VAL A 1091 -0.05 -31.16 7.38
CA VAL A 1091 -0.24 -32.57 7.72
C VAL A 1091 0.20 -33.38 6.51
N THR A 1092 1.39 -33.98 6.59
CA THR A 1092 2.00 -34.70 5.47
C THR A 1092 1.87 -36.20 5.66
N PHE A 1093 1.14 -36.85 4.76
CA PHE A 1093 1.04 -38.30 4.69
C PHE A 1093 2.06 -38.86 3.70
N TYR A 1094 2.76 -39.92 4.10
CA TYR A 1094 3.78 -40.56 3.28
C TYR A 1094 3.97 -42.02 3.69
N THR A 1095 4.67 -42.79 2.86
CA THR A 1095 5.02 -44.18 3.14
C THR A 1095 6.54 -44.32 3.23
N LEU A 1096 7.02 -45.13 4.17
CA LEU A 1096 8.42 -45.52 4.22
C LEU A 1096 8.78 -46.47 3.07
N GLY A 1097 10.08 -46.73 2.89
CA GLY A 1097 10.57 -47.63 1.84
C GLY A 1097 10.10 -49.09 1.95
N ASP A 1098 9.61 -49.51 3.13
CA ASP A 1098 9.00 -50.82 3.36
C ASP A 1098 7.48 -50.84 3.11
N GLY A 1099 6.89 -49.70 2.73
CA GLY A 1099 5.45 -49.53 2.49
C GLY A 1099 4.64 -49.13 3.72
N SER A 1100 5.25 -48.99 4.90
CA SER A 1100 4.56 -48.59 6.13
C SER A 1100 4.05 -47.14 6.03
N PRO A 1101 2.76 -46.87 6.29
CA PRO A 1101 2.19 -45.53 6.18
C PRO A 1101 2.38 -44.70 7.45
N TYR A 1102 2.70 -43.42 7.25
CA TYR A 1102 3.01 -42.45 8.29
C TYR A 1102 2.29 -41.12 8.05
N VAL A 1103 2.04 -40.41 9.14
CA VAL A 1103 1.68 -38.98 9.14
C VAL A 1103 2.80 -38.19 9.80
N HIS A 1104 3.18 -37.06 9.22
CA HIS A 1104 4.07 -36.08 9.83
C HIS A 1104 3.26 -34.86 10.24
N LEU A 1105 3.26 -34.56 11.54
CA LEU A 1105 2.58 -33.40 12.12
C LEU A 1105 3.35 -32.91 13.34
N GLY A 1106 3.56 -31.60 13.43
CA GLY A 1106 4.26 -30.98 14.56
C GLY A 1106 5.67 -31.54 14.72
N VAL A 1107 6.42 -31.58 13.61
CA VAL A 1107 7.84 -32.01 13.53
C VAL A 1107 8.13 -33.47 13.90
N ARG A 1108 7.10 -34.32 13.95
CA ARG A 1108 7.20 -35.72 14.34
C ARG A 1108 6.55 -36.62 13.29
N ALA A 1109 7.20 -37.72 12.95
CA ALA A 1109 6.58 -38.81 12.24
C ALA A 1109 5.67 -39.61 13.19
N THR A 1110 4.61 -40.24 12.69
CA THR A 1110 3.76 -41.14 13.50
C THR A 1110 3.27 -42.28 12.64
N PRO A 1111 3.53 -43.55 13.02
CA PRO A 1111 3.10 -44.71 12.26
C PRO A 1111 1.59 -44.91 12.37
N ARG A 1112 0.99 -45.44 11.30
CA ARG A 1112 -0.37 -45.96 11.35
C ARG A 1112 -0.40 -47.29 12.11
N VAL A 1113 -1.37 -47.47 13.01
CA VAL A 1113 -1.56 -48.70 13.79
C VAL A 1113 -2.81 -49.49 13.39
N THR A 1114 -3.83 -48.84 12.82
CA THR A 1114 -5.06 -49.46 12.30
C THR A 1114 -5.61 -48.73 11.09
#